data_AF-A0A7Y5UWV8-F1
#
_entry.id   AF-A0A7Y5UWV8-F1
#
_cell.length_a   1.000
_cell.length_b   1.000
_cell.length_c   1.000
_cell.angle_alpha   90.00
_cell.angle_beta   90.00
_cell.angle_gamma   90.00
#
_symmetry.space_group_name_H-M   'P 1'
#
loop_
_entity.id
_entity.type
_entity.pdbx_description
1 polymer ?
#
loop_
_entity_poly.entity_id
_entity_poly.type
_entity_poly.pdbx_seq_one_letter_code
_entity_poly.pdbx_strand_id
1 'polypeptide(L)'
;MDDRLLCLLAVVLLPALAAGLEARVATRDGVPTLLVNGQPTPPLFLFHTAGSATAQACAVGPEWRRFGFSFRAPADDQQAALHIRGIAPAGDWYLDEVEIVAEGEGNLAQDGGFEGEQPPQSWTCFVNSSTGAAARFTTDSTQPQAGRRCLRVEVERPGTANYHIHLFQKFPIRRGREYRVALWLRSPQARTVEIQALHHGPPWTSYGGDSTPSDRIVSLGAERGLHLSTLPLTVPWPRPDQPADYAAAEAVVEHVLGVDPKALLVPRLHLDPPSWWKEAHPREQQIYDDGPHPMTSPASEVWRRDAEAALRGLLQHLEARYGEHMLGYHITAQSAGEWFYDHAWEKPLPCFEEPFRTWFAGWAERRYGDLAALRTAWQQPEVTFQSIRLPTAEERRSGGLGLFFDPRRQRFEIDFAEALQDCLADGVLHFARVVREVTGGRKLVVFFYGYLFEMAGFTNGPAATGHLKLQRLLDSPDIDLIAAPISYFDRQAGGSGPFMAAVDSIQAHGKLWINEDDTRTHLAPADAGFGRTNSEAESLGVYARNFGHQLERRCGTWWMDFGTGWMAHPAFFKQFGQALATWQSTAPAPFQPEVAVVVDEDSLRYLRVGNELTAPAINRLRRTFNQIGCPIGLYLLTDWCAGRLPDSVRCVYALNAWRLTTAQRAALRRERRGRTICWLYAPGYLDEAGGSAANVSDILGFEVVETGAPTPRLEPLP
;
A
#
# COMPACT_ATOMS: atom_id res chain seq x y z
N MET A 1 55.51 29.62 25.25
CA MET A 1 56.54 30.28 24.42
C MET A 1 56.85 29.30 23.31
N ASP A 2 55.91 29.12 22.37
CA ASP A 2 55.67 29.95 21.16
C ASP A 2 56.67 29.51 20.08
N ASP A 3 56.32 29.17 18.84
CA ASP A 3 55.22 29.50 17.93
C ASP A 3 55.04 28.33 16.93
N ARG A 4 53.83 27.83 16.61
CA ARG A 4 52.84 28.33 15.63
C ARG A 4 53.33 28.47 14.16
N LEU A 5 52.50 27.87 13.30
CA LEU A 5 52.19 28.18 11.89
C LEU A 5 53.11 27.65 10.77
N LEU A 6 52.63 26.63 10.04
CA LEU A 6 52.18 26.75 8.63
C LEU A 6 51.78 25.36 8.08
N CYS A 7 50.52 24.96 8.27
CA CYS A 7 49.89 23.95 7.42
C CYS A 7 49.00 24.70 6.43
N LEU A 8 49.42 24.76 5.17
CA LEU A 8 48.60 25.23 4.07
C LEU A 8 47.40 24.30 3.88
N LEU A 9 46.21 24.81 4.19
CA LEU A 9 44.93 24.27 3.74
C LEU A 9 44.83 24.46 2.23
N ALA A 10 45.04 23.38 1.47
CA ALA A 10 44.56 23.29 0.11
C ALA A 10 43.04 23.05 0.16
N VAL A 11 42.27 24.14 0.19
CA VAL A 11 40.84 24.11 -0.07
C VAL A 11 40.66 23.80 -1.56
N VAL A 12 40.50 22.53 -1.89
CA VAL A 12 39.96 22.12 -3.19
C VAL A 12 38.48 22.50 -3.16
N LEU A 13 38.17 23.67 -3.71
CA LEU A 13 36.82 24.03 -4.14
C LEU A 13 36.43 23.08 -5.28
N LEU A 14 35.94 21.89 -4.91
CA LEU A 14 35.11 21.10 -5.81
C LEU A 14 33.89 21.96 -6.15
N PRO A 15 33.53 22.11 -7.43
CA PRO A 15 32.25 22.72 -7.76
C PRO A 15 31.18 21.88 -7.06
N ALA A 16 30.30 22.52 -6.29
CA ALA A 16 29.12 21.88 -5.76
C ALA A 16 28.27 21.42 -6.94
N LEU A 17 28.51 20.20 -7.42
CA LEU A 17 27.51 19.40 -8.08
C LEU A 17 26.33 19.41 -7.13
N ALA A 18 25.19 19.95 -7.56
CA ALA A 18 23.96 19.95 -6.77
C ALA A 18 23.79 18.54 -6.18
N ALA A 19 23.91 18.42 -4.87
CA ALA A 19 23.84 17.13 -4.20
C ALA A 19 22.41 16.63 -4.40
N GLY A 20 22.22 15.63 -5.26
CA GLY A 20 20.89 15.05 -5.50
C GLY A 20 20.26 14.60 -4.19
N LEU A 21 18.92 14.70 -4.11
CA LEU A 21 18.11 14.37 -2.92
C LEU A 21 18.58 13.08 -2.24
N GLU A 22 18.91 13.17 -0.95
CA GLU A 22 19.24 12.03 -0.09
C GLU A 22 18.12 11.83 0.94
N ALA A 23 17.64 10.60 1.08
CA ALA A 23 16.69 10.23 2.10
C ALA A 23 17.09 8.88 2.73
N ARG A 24 17.05 8.84 4.06
CA ARG A 24 17.38 7.64 4.86
C ARG A 24 16.66 7.65 6.19
N VAL A 25 16.55 6.49 6.82
CA VAL A 25 16.19 6.41 8.24
C VAL A 25 17.46 6.31 9.07
N ALA A 26 17.52 7.07 10.15
CA ALA A 26 18.57 6.94 11.15
C ALA A 26 17.99 7.09 12.55
N THR A 27 18.52 6.34 13.51
CA THR A 27 18.14 6.49 14.91
C THR A 27 18.70 7.80 15.47
N ARG A 28 17.82 8.71 15.92
CA ARG A 28 18.16 9.93 16.66
C ARG A 28 17.42 9.91 17.99
N ASP A 29 18.15 10.20 19.07
CA ASP A 29 17.58 10.19 20.43
C ASP A 29 16.85 8.86 20.78
N GLY A 30 17.35 7.74 20.25
CA GLY A 30 16.76 6.41 20.42
C GLY A 30 15.49 6.14 19.59
N VAL A 31 15.16 7.01 18.63
CA VAL A 31 13.96 6.90 17.77
C VAL A 31 14.36 6.84 16.29
N PRO A 32 13.86 5.86 15.51
CA PRO A 32 14.01 5.87 14.04
C PRO A 32 13.40 7.14 13.44
N THR A 33 14.23 7.92 12.77
CA THR A 33 13.86 9.23 12.25
C THR A 33 14.10 9.27 10.75
N LEU A 34 13.07 9.65 9.99
CA LEU A 34 13.22 9.97 8.57
C LEU A 34 14.05 11.24 8.42
N LEU A 35 15.15 11.14 7.68
CA LEU A 35 16.01 12.26 7.32
C LEU A 35 15.92 12.51 5.82
N VAL A 36 15.65 13.77 5.45
CA VAL A 36 15.71 14.25 4.07
C VAL A 36 16.80 15.30 4.00
N ASN A 37 17.83 15.07 3.19
CA ASN A 37 19.05 15.87 3.12
C ASN A 37 19.65 16.14 4.53
N GLY A 38 19.63 15.11 5.37
CA GLY A 38 20.12 15.17 6.76
C GLY A 38 19.18 15.85 7.77
N GLN A 39 18.05 16.41 7.34
CA GLN A 39 17.08 17.09 8.20
C GLN A 39 15.95 16.15 8.66
N PRO A 40 15.61 16.11 9.96
CA PRO A 40 14.44 15.39 10.44
C PRO A 40 13.18 15.85 9.72
N THR A 41 12.46 14.91 9.12
CA THR A 41 11.24 15.17 8.36
C THR A 41 10.10 14.32 8.94
N PRO A 42 8.92 14.91 9.25
CA PRO A 42 7.75 14.14 9.68
C PRO A 42 7.37 13.09 8.63
N PRO A 43 7.30 11.79 8.97
CA PRO A 43 6.94 10.73 8.04
C PRO A 43 5.42 10.63 7.86
N LEU A 44 4.80 11.75 7.47
CA LEU A 44 3.37 11.88 7.22
C LEU A 44 3.16 12.07 5.71
N PHE A 45 2.64 11.03 5.08
CA PHE A 45 2.53 10.90 3.64
C PHE A 45 1.06 10.98 3.20
N LEU A 46 0.84 11.35 1.95
CA LEU A 46 -0.46 11.27 1.30
C LEU A 46 -0.41 10.19 0.23
N PHE A 47 -1.37 9.26 0.27
CA PHE A 47 -1.59 8.37 -0.86
C PHE A 47 -2.60 8.98 -1.83
N HIS A 48 -2.27 8.91 -3.12
CA HIS A 48 -3.18 9.27 -4.19
C HIS A 48 -2.88 8.40 -5.42
N THR A 49 -3.88 8.20 -6.28
CA THR A 49 -3.74 7.32 -7.46
C THR A 49 -3.32 8.05 -8.73
N ALA A 50 -3.09 9.37 -8.67
CA ALA A 50 -2.87 10.24 -9.83
C ALA A 50 -3.96 10.06 -10.89
N GLY A 51 -5.02 10.87 -10.78
CA GLY A 51 -6.13 10.82 -11.70
C GLY A 51 -5.94 11.80 -12.87
N SER A 52 -6.46 11.46 -14.04
CA SER A 52 -6.76 12.44 -15.08
C SER A 52 -8.07 13.16 -14.75
N ALA A 53 -8.17 14.47 -14.96
CA ALA A 53 -9.38 15.25 -14.72
C ALA A 53 -10.65 14.51 -15.21
N THR A 54 -11.72 14.51 -14.41
CA THR A 54 -13.00 13.89 -14.81
C THR A 54 -13.96 14.95 -15.31
N ALA A 55 -15.04 14.54 -15.99
CA ALA A 55 -16.08 15.49 -16.37
C ALA A 55 -16.73 16.10 -15.10
N GLN A 56 -16.92 17.42 -15.10
CA GLN A 56 -17.57 18.13 -13.99
C GLN A 56 -19.08 17.94 -14.08
N ALA A 57 -19.69 17.38 -13.04
CA ALA A 57 -21.14 17.18 -12.98
C ALA A 57 -21.85 18.44 -12.47
N CYS A 58 -22.56 19.13 -13.35
CA CYS A 58 -23.32 20.34 -13.04
C CYS A 58 -24.76 19.98 -12.68
N ALA A 59 -25.20 20.28 -11.44
CA ALA A 59 -26.59 20.14 -11.03
C ALA A 59 -27.43 21.30 -11.60
N VAL A 60 -28.17 21.03 -12.68
CA VAL A 60 -28.93 22.04 -13.44
C VAL A 60 -30.41 22.00 -13.06
N GLY A 61 -30.97 23.19 -12.81
CA GLY A 61 -32.38 23.38 -12.45
C GLY A 61 -33.03 24.50 -13.27
N PRO A 62 -34.23 24.96 -12.86
CA PRO A 62 -35.06 25.86 -13.67
C PRO A 62 -34.49 27.28 -13.83
N GLU A 63 -33.54 27.65 -12.98
CA GLU A 63 -32.84 28.93 -13.02
C GLU A 63 -31.51 28.81 -13.76
N TRP A 64 -31.15 29.84 -14.52
CA TRP A 64 -29.82 29.97 -15.12
C TRP A 64 -28.77 30.01 -14.01
N ARG A 65 -27.79 29.10 -14.11
CA ARG A 65 -26.64 29.06 -13.20
C ARG A 65 -25.35 28.98 -14.00
N ARG A 66 -24.33 29.68 -13.51
CA ARG A 66 -22.99 29.67 -14.09
C ARG A 66 -22.19 28.51 -13.50
N PHE A 67 -21.56 27.74 -14.36
CA PHE A 67 -20.64 26.65 -14.02
C PHE A 67 -19.30 26.88 -14.71
N GLY A 68 -18.24 26.26 -14.20
CA GLY A 68 -16.91 26.40 -14.76
C GLY A 68 -15.83 25.70 -13.96
N PHE A 69 -14.68 25.55 -14.61
CA PHE A 69 -13.46 24.97 -14.06
C PHE A 69 -12.24 25.67 -14.66
N SER A 70 -11.09 25.53 -14.00
CA SER A 70 -9.79 25.95 -14.55
C SER A 70 -8.88 24.73 -14.68
N PHE A 71 -7.98 24.75 -15.66
CA PHE A 71 -6.94 23.73 -15.80
C PHE A 71 -5.66 24.32 -16.39
N ARG A 72 -4.50 23.75 -16.00
CA ARG A 72 -3.21 24.04 -16.62
C ARG A 72 -2.91 22.96 -17.65
N ALA A 73 -2.65 23.36 -18.90
CA ALA A 73 -2.43 22.42 -19.98
C ALA A 73 -1.11 21.64 -19.80
N PRO A 74 -1.14 20.29 -19.78
CA PRO A 74 0.06 19.47 -19.54
C PRO A 74 0.98 19.36 -20.77
N ALA A 75 0.42 19.57 -21.96
CA ALA A 75 1.11 19.48 -23.24
C ALA A 75 0.49 20.48 -24.24
N ASP A 76 1.17 20.65 -25.38
CA ASP A 76 0.57 21.30 -26.54
C ASP A 76 -0.42 20.32 -27.20
N ASP A 77 -1.64 20.75 -27.48
CA ASP A 77 -2.63 19.94 -28.20
C ASP A 77 -3.52 20.83 -29.09
N GLN A 78 -3.58 20.48 -30.38
CA GLN A 78 -4.41 21.15 -31.38
C GLN A 78 -5.81 20.51 -31.51
N GLN A 79 -6.03 19.37 -30.85
CA GLN A 79 -7.28 18.61 -30.88
C GLN A 79 -8.04 18.68 -29.55
N ALA A 80 -7.62 19.53 -28.61
CA ALA A 80 -8.37 19.71 -27.38
C ALA A 80 -9.78 20.24 -27.69
N ALA A 81 -10.77 19.81 -26.91
CA ALA A 81 -12.17 20.17 -27.09
C ALA A 81 -12.90 20.31 -25.76
N LEU A 82 -13.82 21.28 -25.70
CA LEU A 82 -14.78 21.41 -24.62
C LEU A 82 -16.01 20.56 -24.98
N HIS A 83 -16.24 19.49 -24.22
CA HIS A 83 -17.41 18.63 -24.34
C HIS A 83 -18.45 19.01 -23.28
N ILE A 84 -19.72 19.06 -23.69
CA ILE A 84 -20.88 19.30 -22.82
C ILE A 84 -21.90 18.18 -23.09
N ARG A 85 -22.32 17.46 -22.04
CA ARG A 85 -23.13 16.24 -22.15
C ARG A 85 -24.31 16.29 -21.18
N GLY A 86 -25.53 16.04 -21.64
CA GLY A 86 -26.74 16.26 -20.81
C GLY A 86 -27.91 15.38 -21.22
N ILE A 87 -27.69 14.06 -21.24
CA ILE A 87 -28.59 13.13 -21.94
C ILE A 87 -29.87 12.79 -21.19
N ALA A 88 -29.86 12.80 -19.85
CA ALA A 88 -30.95 12.30 -19.03
C ALA A 88 -31.36 13.31 -17.97
N PRO A 89 -32.66 13.37 -17.61
CA PRO A 89 -33.78 12.66 -18.22
C PRO A 89 -34.16 13.23 -19.61
N ALA A 90 -35.10 12.58 -20.30
CA ALA A 90 -35.73 13.15 -21.49
C ALA A 90 -36.37 14.51 -21.18
N GLY A 91 -36.35 15.42 -22.14
CA GLY A 91 -36.81 16.81 -22.01
C GLY A 91 -35.71 17.82 -22.33
N ASP A 92 -36.08 19.10 -22.21
CA ASP A 92 -35.22 20.21 -22.60
C ASP A 92 -34.15 20.54 -21.56
N TRP A 93 -33.01 21.01 -22.05
CA TRP A 93 -32.07 21.85 -21.31
C TRP A 93 -31.43 22.88 -22.24
N TYR A 94 -30.83 23.90 -21.62
CA TYR A 94 -30.39 25.12 -22.29
C TYR A 94 -28.96 25.45 -21.88
N LEU A 95 -28.20 26.00 -22.83
CA LEU A 95 -26.82 26.45 -22.68
C LEU A 95 -26.68 27.85 -23.26
N ASP A 96 -25.91 28.70 -22.57
CA ASP A 96 -25.62 30.06 -23.01
C ASP A 96 -24.25 30.56 -22.51
N GLU A 97 -23.74 31.62 -23.13
CA GLU A 97 -22.53 32.36 -22.75
C GLU A 97 -21.32 31.46 -22.41
N VAL A 98 -20.86 30.67 -23.38
CA VAL A 98 -19.66 29.83 -23.23
C VAL A 98 -18.37 30.65 -23.35
N GLU A 99 -17.52 30.54 -22.33
CA GLU A 99 -16.21 31.16 -22.23
C GLU A 99 -15.11 30.09 -22.10
N ILE A 100 -14.06 30.23 -22.91
CA ILE A 100 -12.77 29.55 -22.74
C ILE A 100 -11.70 30.63 -22.79
N VAL A 101 -11.11 30.98 -21.64
CA VAL A 101 -10.19 32.12 -21.53
C VAL A 101 -8.81 31.63 -21.09
N ALA A 102 -7.77 32.08 -21.76
CA ALA A 102 -6.38 31.95 -21.34
C ALA A 102 -5.79 33.35 -21.09
N GLU A 103 -4.83 33.46 -20.16
CA GLU A 103 -4.23 34.75 -19.82
C GLU A 103 -3.66 35.46 -21.06
N GLY A 104 -4.08 36.70 -21.32
CA GLY A 104 -3.64 37.48 -22.48
C GLY A 104 -4.33 37.15 -23.81
N GLU A 105 -5.33 36.26 -23.82
CA GLU A 105 -6.15 35.96 -25.00
C GLU A 105 -7.61 36.38 -24.80
N GLY A 106 -8.31 36.62 -25.92
CA GLY A 106 -9.77 36.77 -25.91
C GLY A 106 -10.48 35.44 -25.64
N ASN A 107 -11.81 35.44 -25.62
CA ASN A 107 -12.58 34.20 -25.53
C ASN A 107 -12.25 33.30 -26.73
N LEU A 108 -11.71 32.12 -26.45
CA LEU A 108 -11.37 31.09 -27.45
C LEU A 108 -12.60 30.32 -27.92
N ALA A 109 -13.70 30.36 -27.17
CA ALA A 109 -14.97 29.81 -27.62
C ALA A 109 -15.58 30.68 -28.73
N GLN A 110 -15.95 30.07 -29.84
CA GLN A 110 -16.61 30.73 -30.97
C GLN A 110 -18.12 30.57 -30.85
N ASP A 111 -18.87 31.65 -31.09
CA ASP A 111 -20.33 31.67 -31.09
C ASP A 111 -20.98 31.11 -29.81
N GLY A 112 -20.31 31.28 -28.66
CA GLY A 112 -20.73 30.72 -27.37
C GLY A 112 -22.02 31.30 -26.78
N GLY A 113 -22.55 32.39 -27.34
CA GLY A 113 -23.86 32.97 -26.99
C GLY A 113 -25.01 32.50 -27.91
N PHE A 114 -24.73 31.69 -28.94
CA PHE A 114 -25.78 31.06 -29.77
C PHE A 114 -26.84 32.01 -30.39
N GLU A 115 -26.44 33.23 -30.76
CA GLU A 115 -27.32 34.32 -31.21
C GLU A 115 -27.98 34.12 -32.59
N GLY A 116 -27.60 33.08 -33.33
CA GLY A 116 -28.11 32.78 -34.67
C GLY A 116 -29.49 32.10 -34.67
N GLU A 117 -30.17 32.09 -35.82
CA GLU A 117 -31.46 31.36 -35.98
C GLU A 117 -31.30 29.84 -35.98
N GLN A 118 -30.08 29.34 -36.11
CA GLN A 118 -29.72 27.93 -36.07
C GLN A 118 -28.46 27.75 -35.21
N PRO A 119 -28.22 26.55 -34.64
CA PRO A 119 -26.97 26.26 -33.97
C PRO A 119 -25.76 26.55 -34.88
N PRO A 120 -24.73 27.25 -34.37
CA PRO A 120 -23.59 27.66 -35.18
C PRO A 120 -22.75 26.45 -35.63
N GLN A 121 -22.20 26.51 -36.85
CA GLN A 121 -21.36 25.44 -37.40
C GLN A 121 -20.03 25.26 -36.66
N SER A 122 -19.61 26.26 -35.88
CA SER A 122 -18.44 26.21 -34.99
C SER A 122 -18.63 25.24 -33.82
N TRP A 123 -19.86 24.77 -33.58
CA TRP A 123 -20.18 23.75 -32.58
C TRP A 123 -20.65 22.47 -33.27
N THR A 124 -20.11 21.33 -32.84
CA THR A 124 -20.58 20.03 -33.30
C THR A 124 -21.66 19.52 -32.36
N CYS A 125 -22.88 19.35 -32.88
CA CYS A 125 -23.99 18.69 -32.18
C CYS A 125 -24.05 17.22 -32.57
N PHE A 126 -23.72 16.33 -31.64
CA PHE A 126 -23.59 14.89 -31.90
C PHE A 126 -24.73 14.08 -31.26
N VAL A 127 -25.30 13.16 -32.03
CA VAL A 127 -26.28 12.16 -31.57
C VAL A 127 -25.90 10.79 -32.13
N ASN A 128 -25.66 9.82 -31.25
CA ASN A 128 -25.44 8.43 -31.65
C ASN A 128 -26.78 7.68 -31.77
N SER A 129 -27.40 7.76 -32.95
CA SER A 129 -28.69 7.11 -33.20
C SER A 129 -28.63 5.57 -33.17
N SER A 130 -27.45 4.96 -33.36
CA SER A 130 -27.31 3.50 -33.37
C SER A 130 -27.56 2.87 -32.00
N THR A 131 -27.54 3.66 -30.94
CA THR A 131 -27.82 3.22 -29.56
C THR A 131 -29.23 3.58 -29.11
N GLY A 132 -30.10 4.00 -30.05
CA GLY A 132 -31.47 4.44 -29.78
C GLY A 132 -31.60 5.85 -29.22
N ALA A 133 -30.49 6.59 -29.09
CA ALA A 133 -30.50 7.98 -28.62
C ALA A 133 -31.13 8.89 -29.67
N ALA A 134 -31.89 9.90 -29.21
CA ALA A 134 -32.52 10.89 -30.09
C ALA A 134 -32.58 12.23 -29.38
N ALA A 135 -32.10 13.28 -30.04
CA ALA A 135 -32.17 14.65 -29.56
C ALA A 135 -32.19 15.64 -30.71
N ARG A 136 -32.73 16.84 -30.46
CA ARG A 136 -32.68 17.98 -31.38
C ARG A 136 -31.95 19.14 -30.74
N PHE A 137 -31.18 19.84 -31.56
CA PHE A 137 -30.45 21.05 -31.18
C PHE A 137 -31.02 22.22 -31.98
N THR A 138 -31.51 23.24 -31.29
CA THR A 138 -32.12 24.44 -31.88
C THR A 138 -31.69 25.67 -31.09
N THR A 139 -31.90 26.88 -31.62
CA THR A 139 -31.77 28.10 -30.82
C THR A 139 -33.13 28.56 -30.31
N ASP A 140 -33.17 29.05 -29.08
CA ASP A 140 -34.39 29.47 -28.39
C ASP A 140 -34.27 30.95 -27.98
N SER A 141 -35.31 31.73 -28.26
CA SER A 141 -35.37 33.17 -27.97
C SER A 141 -36.33 33.53 -26.84
N THR A 142 -36.85 32.54 -26.10
CA THR A 142 -37.89 32.78 -25.09
C THR A 142 -37.29 33.23 -23.76
N GLN A 143 -36.16 32.64 -23.35
CA GLN A 143 -35.51 32.93 -22.08
C GLN A 143 -33.99 32.74 -22.13
N PRO A 144 -33.28 33.47 -23.02
CA PRO A 144 -31.82 33.45 -23.04
C PRO A 144 -31.24 34.01 -21.73
N GLN A 145 -30.01 33.65 -21.39
CA GLN A 145 -29.30 34.20 -20.23
C GLN A 145 -28.82 35.62 -20.53
N ALA A 146 -28.25 35.82 -21.72
CA ALA A 146 -27.84 37.11 -22.27
C ALA A 146 -28.14 37.15 -23.77
N GLY A 147 -28.08 38.33 -24.39
CA GLY A 147 -28.34 38.46 -25.81
C GLY A 147 -29.81 38.18 -26.19
N ARG A 148 -30.02 37.60 -27.37
CA ARG A 148 -31.34 37.38 -27.98
C ARG A 148 -31.74 35.90 -28.00
N ARG A 149 -30.76 34.98 -27.95
CA ARG A 149 -31.01 33.54 -28.09
C ARG A 149 -30.05 32.74 -27.21
N CYS A 150 -30.40 31.48 -26.98
CA CYS A 150 -29.53 30.49 -26.34
C CYS A 150 -29.66 29.16 -27.08
N LEU A 151 -28.78 28.21 -26.81
CA LEU A 151 -28.92 26.86 -27.36
C LEU A 151 -29.94 26.06 -26.54
N ARG A 152 -30.89 25.44 -27.21
CA ARG A 152 -31.82 24.44 -26.65
C ARG A 152 -31.44 23.05 -27.14
N VAL A 153 -31.36 22.11 -26.20
CA VAL A 153 -31.17 20.69 -26.46
C VAL A 153 -32.41 19.95 -25.97
N GLU A 154 -33.21 19.45 -26.91
CA GLU A 154 -34.39 18.65 -26.64
C GLU A 154 -34.00 17.17 -26.68
N VAL A 155 -33.90 16.50 -25.53
CA VAL A 155 -33.61 15.07 -25.49
C VAL A 155 -34.90 14.28 -25.55
N GLU A 156 -35.12 13.57 -26.66
CA GLU A 156 -36.28 12.69 -26.83
C GLU A 156 -36.05 11.33 -26.17
N ARG A 157 -34.84 10.77 -26.37
CA ARG A 157 -34.43 9.48 -25.79
C ARG A 157 -32.98 9.54 -25.29
N PRO A 158 -32.72 9.34 -23.99
CA PRO A 158 -31.40 9.54 -23.37
C PRO A 158 -30.27 8.63 -23.89
N GLY A 159 -30.54 7.51 -24.57
CA GLY A 159 -29.50 6.50 -24.84
C GLY A 159 -28.94 5.90 -23.54
N THR A 160 -27.84 5.15 -23.63
CA THR A 160 -27.25 4.41 -22.48
C THR A 160 -25.94 4.97 -21.93
N ALA A 161 -25.30 5.93 -22.60
CA ALA A 161 -24.04 6.52 -22.15
C ALA A 161 -24.00 8.03 -22.41
N ASN A 162 -23.38 8.81 -21.52
CA ASN A 162 -23.44 10.28 -21.52
C ASN A 162 -22.90 10.92 -22.81
N TYR A 163 -22.02 10.23 -23.55
CA TYR A 163 -21.50 10.71 -24.83
C TYR A 163 -22.41 10.40 -26.03
N HIS A 164 -23.57 9.76 -25.85
CA HIS A 164 -24.49 9.51 -26.97
C HIS A 164 -25.21 10.76 -27.45
N ILE A 165 -25.43 11.76 -26.59
CA ILE A 165 -25.92 13.08 -26.98
C ILE A 165 -24.99 14.10 -26.33
N HIS A 166 -24.21 14.79 -27.15
CA HIS A 166 -23.29 15.80 -26.65
C HIS A 166 -23.04 16.88 -27.69
N LEU A 167 -22.55 18.01 -27.22
CA LEU A 167 -21.96 19.03 -28.09
C LEU A 167 -20.50 19.27 -27.72
N PHE A 168 -19.71 19.66 -28.71
CA PHE A 168 -18.33 20.06 -28.45
C PHE A 168 -17.82 21.10 -29.43
N GLN A 169 -16.79 21.82 -28.99
CA GLN A 169 -16.00 22.73 -29.82
C GLN A 169 -14.51 22.53 -29.52
N LYS A 170 -13.69 22.46 -30.58
CA LYS A 170 -12.24 22.31 -30.47
C LYS A 170 -11.57 23.66 -30.23
N PHE A 171 -10.53 23.66 -29.41
CA PHE A 171 -9.69 24.83 -29.14
C PHE A 171 -8.25 24.39 -28.87
N PRO A 172 -7.23 25.09 -29.37
CA PRO A 172 -5.84 24.71 -29.14
C PRO A 172 -5.39 25.05 -27.71
N ILE A 173 -4.63 24.15 -27.10
CA ILE A 173 -3.97 24.38 -25.80
C ILE A 173 -2.44 24.37 -25.93
N ARG A 174 -1.78 25.11 -25.03
CA ARG A 174 -0.31 25.22 -24.96
C ARG A 174 0.20 24.83 -23.59
N ARG A 175 1.24 23.99 -23.55
CA ARG A 175 1.85 23.46 -22.33
C ARG A 175 2.16 24.57 -21.32
N GLY A 176 1.80 24.32 -20.06
CA GLY A 176 2.08 25.19 -18.92
C GLY A 176 1.15 26.39 -18.78
N ARG A 177 0.25 26.64 -19.74
CA ARG A 177 -0.69 27.76 -19.68
C ARG A 177 -1.98 27.37 -18.95
N GLU A 178 -2.55 28.33 -18.22
CA GLU A 178 -3.81 28.16 -17.51
C GLU A 178 -4.99 28.59 -18.39
N TYR A 179 -6.04 27.78 -18.36
CA TYR A 179 -7.30 27.96 -19.09
C TYR A 179 -8.45 27.96 -18.10
N ARG A 180 -9.38 28.91 -18.24
CA ARG A 180 -10.63 28.99 -17.49
C ARG A 180 -11.81 28.76 -18.41
N VAL A 181 -12.62 27.75 -18.10
CA VAL A 181 -13.89 27.47 -18.76
C VAL A 181 -15.03 27.99 -17.91
N ALA A 182 -16.00 28.67 -18.51
CA ALA A 182 -17.27 28.99 -17.87
C ALA A 182 -18.42 28.95 -18.86
N LEU A 183 -19.63 28.65 -18.38
CA LEU A 183 -20.85 28.62 -19.18
C LEU A 183 -22.08 28.71 -18.29
N TRP A 184 -23.23 29.04 -18.88
CA TRP A 184 -24.51 29.08 -18.19
C TRP A 184 -25.37 27.90 -18.62
N LEU A 185 -26.03 27.26 -17.64
CA LEU A 185 -26.94 26.13 -17.88
C LEU A 185 -28.28 26.36 -17.20
N ARG A 186 -29.34 25.87 -17.84
CA ARG A 186 -30.71 25.86 -17.30
C ARG A 186 -31.46 24.64 -17.79
N SER A 187 -32.37 24.11 -16.99
CA SER A 187 -33.25 23.00 -17.36
C SER A 187 -34.57 23.09 -16.59
N PRO A 188 -35.74 23.05 -17.25
CA PRO A 188 -37.04 23.04 -16.56
C PRO A 188 -37.19 21.87 -15.58
N GLN A 189 -36.53 20.74 -15.86
CA GLN A 189 -36.45 19.57 -14.99
C GLN A 189 -35.06 19.45 -14.37
N ALA A 190 -34.97 19.08 -13.10
CA ALA A 190 -33.68 18.81 -12.47
C ALA A 190 -32.91 17.72 -13.23
N ARG A 191 -31.67 18.03 -13.63
CA ARG A 191 -30.80 17.10 -14.37
C ARG A 191 -29.32 17.37 -14.08
N THR A 192 -28.49 16.42 -14.46
CA THR A 192 -27.03 16.59 -14.47
C THR A 192 -26.55 16.86 -15.89
N VAL A 193 -25.72 17.89 -16.05
CA VAL A 193 -24.99 18.18 -17.29
C VAL A 193 -23.50 18.09 -17.00
N GLU A 194 -22.76 17.31 -17.75
CA GLU A 194 -21.31 17.17 -17.63
C GLU A 194 -20.59 18.17 -18.52
N ILE A 195 -19.54 18.82 -17.99
CA ILE A 195 -18.64 19.69 -18.75
C ILE A 195 -17.19 19.22 -18.60
N GLN A 196 -16.44 19.14 -19.69
CA GLN A 196 -15.08 18.59 -19.68
C GLN A 196 -14.23 19.14 -20.83
N ALA A 197 -12.97 19.48 -20.55
CA ALA A 197 -11.94 19.71 -21.56
C ALA A 197 -11.11 18.44 -21.76
N LEU A 198 -10.94 17.97 -23.00
CA LEU A 198 -10.22 16.72 -23.31
C LEU A 198 -9.66 16.69 -24.73
N HIS A 199 -8.73 15.78 -25.01
CA HIS A 199 -8.21 15.48 -26.34
C HIS A 199 -9.28 14.79 -27.19
N HIS A 200 -9.66 15.39 -28.31
CA HIS A 200 -10.70 14.86 -29.17
C HIS A 200 -10.16 13.78 -30.14
N GLY A 201 -10.24 12.53 -29.70
CA GLY A 201 -9.79 11.33 -30.40
C GLY A 201 -9.07 10.37 -29.44
N PRO A 202 -8.80 9.11 -29.80
CA PRO A 202 -7.96 8.22 -28.97
C PRO A 202 -6.57 8.86 -28.74
N PRO A 203 -6.04 8.92 -27.50
CA PRO A 203 -6.48 8.18 -26.31
C PRO A 203 -7.50 8.90 -25.37
N TRP A 204 -8.18 9.96 -25.82
CA TRP A 204 -9.22 10.69 -25.06
C TRP A 204 -8.75 11.29 -23.72
N THR A 205 -7.51 11.77 -23.69
CA THR A 205 -6.88 12.38 -22.51
C THR A 205 -7.70 13.54 -21.97
N SER A 206 -8.06 13.51 -20.71
CA SER A 206 -8.82 14.60 -20.09
C SER A 206 -7.88 15.69 -19.56
N TYR A 207 -8.19 16.95 -19.87
CA TYR A 207 -7.40 18.12 -19.50
C TYR A 207 -8.04 18.95 -18.37
N GLY A 208 -9.36 19.01 -18.30
CA GLY A 208 -10.07 19.81 -17.30
C GLY A 208 -11.53 19.39 -17.12
N GLY A 209 -12.10 19.77 -15.99
CA GLY A 209 -13.42 19.38 -15.51
C GLY A 209 -13.40 19.45 -13.99
N ASP A 210 -13.87 18.40 -13.30
CA ASP A 210 -13.66 18.29 -11.86
C ASP A 210 -12.22 17.83 -11.58
N SER A 211 -11.59 18.44 -10.56
CA SER A 211 -10.35 17.92 -9.98
C SER A 211 -10.62 16.49 -9.53
N THR A 212 -9.75 15.55 -9.91
CA THR A 212 -9.93 14.19 -9.40
C THR A 212 -9.83 14.21 -7.88
N PRO A 213 -10.44 13.26 -7.17
CA PRO A 213 -10.25 13.22 -5.73
C PRO A 213 -8.77 13.16 -5.32
N SER A 214 -7.93 12.52 -6.14
CA SER A 214 -6.46 12.55 -6.02
C SER A 214 -5.88 13.96 -6.10
N ASP A 215 -6.26 14.79 -7.07
CA ASP A 215 -5.74 16.16 -7.21
C ASP A 215 -6.15 17.03 -6.02
N ARG A 216 -7.39 16.83 -5.56
CA ARG A 216 -7.91 17.52 -4.38
C ARG A 216 -7.14 17.12 -3.12
N ILE A 217 -6.78 15.84 -2.98
CA ILE A 217 -5.93 15.33 -1.89
C ILE A 217 -4.55 15.99 -1.92
N VAL A 218 -3.89 15.99 -3.07
CA VAL A 218 -2.55 16.61 -3.24
C VAL A 218 -2.63 18.10 -2.95
N SER A 219 -3.62 18.82 -3.51
CA SER A 219 -3.77 20.26 -3.32
C SER A 219 -4.04 20.62 -1.85
N LEU A 220 -5.00 19.96 -1.20
CA LEU A 220 -5.31 20.21 0.21
C LEU A 220 -4.12 19.88 1.12
N GLY A 221 -3.34 18.87 0.78
CA GLY A 221 -2.09 18.50 1.45
C GLY A 221 -1.02 19.57 1.34
N ALA A 222 -0.72 19.98 0.11
CA ALA A 222 0.30 20.96 -0.22
C ALA A 222 0.04 22.32 0.44
N GLU A 223 -1.22 22.78 0.48
CA GLU A 223 -1.67 23.97 1.22
C GLU A 223 -1.30 23.95 2.71
N ARG A 224 -1.06 22.76 3.28
CA ARG A 224 -0.79 22.51 4.70
C ARG A 224 0.62 22.02 4.96
N GLY A 225 1.50 22.05 3.96
CA GLY A 225 2.89 21.63 4.08
C GLY A 225 3.10 20.11 4.07
N LEU A 226 2.10 19.33 3.66
CA LEU A 226 2.22 17.89 3.47
C LEU A 226 2.67 17.62 2.03
N HIS A 227 3.98 17.40 1.85
CA HIS A 227 4.62 17.24 0.55
C HIS A 227 5.17 15.82 0.29
N LEU A 228 5.02 14.90 1.24
CA LEU A 228 5.44 13.51 1.02
C LEU A 228 4.27 12.73 0.41
N SER A 229 4.51 12.06 -0.72
CA SER A 229 3.46 11.35 -1.44
C SER A 229 3.86 9.90 -1.72
N THR A 230 2.89 8.99 -1.63
CA THR A 230 2.99 7.63 -2.15
C THR A 230 1.91 7.40 -3.20
N LEU A 231 2.27 6.75 -4.30
CA LEU A 231 1.42 6.63 -5.48
C LEU A 231 1.83 5.40 -6.29
N PRO A 232 0.90 4.69 -6.94
CA PRO A 232 1.25 3.61 -7.85
C PRO A 232 1.90 4.18 -9.12
N LEU A 233 2.99 3.56 -9.57
CA LEU A 233 3.49 3.73 -10.94
C LEU A 233 3.54 2.38 -11.64
N THR A 234 3.17 2.36 -12.91
CA THR A 234 3.33 1.18 -13.75
C THR A 234 4.81 0.92 -13.99
N VAL A 235 5.25 -0.31 -13.73
CA VAL A 235 6.58 -0.79 -14.12
C VAL A 235 6.51 -1.26 -15.57
N PRO A 236 7.27 -0.67 -16.52
CA PRO A 236 7.26 -1.13 -17.90
C PRO A 236 7.97 -2.47 -18.06
N TRP A 237 7.28 -3.41 -18.69
CA TRP A 237 7.83 -4.71 -19.10
C TRP A 237 7.91 -4.73 -20.63
N PRO A 238 9.04 -4.31 -21.22
CA PRO A 238 9.20 -4.33 -22.67
C PRO A 238 9.21 -5.76 -23.20
N ARG A 239 8.66 -5.96 -24.40
CA ARG A 239 8.91 -7.18 -25.17
C ARG A 239 10.41 -7.21 -25.57
N PRO A 240 11.02 -8.39 -25.78
CA PRO A 240 12.47 -8.50 -26.02
C PRO A 240 13.03 -7.63 -27.15
N ASP A 241 12.22 -7.28 -28.14
CA ASP A 241 12.55 -6.51 -29.33
C ASP A 241 12.05 -5.04 -29.28
N GLN A 242 11.47 -4.61 -28.17
CA GLN A 242 10.89 -3.28 -28.00
C GLN A 242 11.63 -2.50 -26.92
N PRO A 243 11.86 -1.19 -27.13
CA PRO A 243 12.35 -0.34 -26.05
C PRO A 243 11.31 -0.23 -24.94
N ALA A 244 11.75 0.02 -23.71
CA ALA A 244 10.84 0.35 -22.62
C ALA A 244 10.13 1.68 -22.89
N ASP A 245 8.82 1.72 -22.63
CA ASP A 245 8.00 2.92 -22.69
C ASP A 245 7.70 3.40 -21.27
N TYR A 246 8.26 4.56 -20.91
CA TYR A 246 8.10 5.19 -19.60
C TYR A 246 7.01 6.27 -19.57
N ALA A 247 6.34 6.56 -20.69
CA ALA A 247 5.46 7.72 -20.83
C ALA A 247 4.31 7.74 -19.80
N ALA A 248 3.74 6.58 -19.48
CA ALA A 248 2.68 6.49 -18.47
C ALA A 248 3.18 6.85 -17.06
N ALA A 249 4.37 6.38 -16.68
CA ALA A 249 4.98 6.73 -15.39
C ALA A 249 5.39 8.20 -15.35
N GLU A 250 5.95 8.74 -16.45
CA GLU A 250 6.28 10.16 -16.58
C GLU A 250 5.04 11.03 -16.44
N ALA A 251 3.95 10.72 -17.14
CA ALA A 251 2.72 11.49 -17.08
C ALA A 251 2.17 11.60 -15.66
N VAL A 252 2.22 10.51 -14.88
CA VAL A 252 1.81 10.52 -13.47
C VAL A 252 2.72 11.43 -12.64
N VAL A 253 4.04 11.30 -12.77
CA VAL A 253 5.00 12.12 -12.02
C VAL A 253 4.85 13.61 -12.38
N GLU A 254 4.82 13.94 -13.68
CA GLU A 254 4.66 15.31 -14.17
C GLU A 254 3.32 15.91 -13.74
N HIS A 255 2.24 15.12 -13.71
CA HIS A 255 0.94 15.57 -13.22
C HIS A 255 0.97 15.95 -11.74
N VAL A 256 1.52 15.08 -10.89
CA VAL A 256 1.62 15.32 -9.45
C VAL A 256 2.48 16.54 -9.16
N LEU A 257 3.63 16.67 -9.83
CA LEU A 257 4.49 17.85 -9.72
C LEU A 257 3.84 19.12 -10.30
N GLY A 258 2.90 18.98 -11.21
CA GLY A 258 2.06 20.08 -11.70
C GLY A 258 1.09 20.60 -10.64
N VAL A 259 0.64 19.75 -9.71
CA VAL A 259 -0.26 20.11 -8.60
C VAL A 259 0.53 20.55 -7.36
N ASP A 260 1.54 19.78 -6.95
CA ASP A 260 2.48 20.13 -5.89
C ASP A 260 3.94 20.07 -6.39
N PRO A 261 4.51 21.22 -6.80
CA PRO A 261 5.90 21.29 -7.25
C PRO A 261 6.94 20.94 -6.17
N LYS A 262 6.55 20.80 -4.90
CA LYS A 262 7.44 20.40 -3.80
C LYS A 262 7.31 18.93 -3.44
N ALA A 263 6.46 18.18 -4.13
CA ALA A 263 6.20 16.80 -3.77
C ALA A 263 7.48 15.95 -3.81
N LEU A 264 7.65 15.13 -2.78
CA LEU A 264 8.67 14.09 -2.66
C LEU A 264 7.98 12.73 -2.68
N LEU A 265 8.29 11.94 -3.70
CA LEU A 265 7.53 10.77 -4.10
C LEU A 265 8.18 9.48 -3.59
N VAL A 266 7.34 8.57 -3.11
CA VAL A 266 7.66 7.15 -2.90
C VAL A 266 6.75 6.32 -3.80
N PRO A 267 7.13 6.09 -5.07
CA PRO A 267 6.38 5.24 -5.98
C PRO A 267 6.21 3.82 -5.46
N ARG A 268 4.98 3.30 -5.56
CA ARG A 268 4.68 1.88 -5.40
C ARG A 268 4.83 1.17 -6.74
N LEU A 269 5.80 0.27 -6.82
CA LEU A 269 6.22 -0.38 -8.05
C LEU A 269 5.88 -1.87 -7.98
N HIS A 270 4.77 -2.26 -8.63
CA HIS A 270 4.30 -3.64 -8.62
C HIS A 270 5.03 -4.50 -9.66
N LEU A 271 5.57 -5.64 -9.22
CA LEU A 271 6.42 -6.53 -10.04
C LEU A 271 5.68 -7.74 -10.62
N ASP A 272 4.36 -7.80 -10.56
CA ASP A 272 3.60 -8.80 -11.31
C ASP A 272 3.68 -8.50 -12.81
N PRO A 273 4.13 -9.46 -13.64
CA PRO A 273 4.33 -9.23 -15.06
C PRO A 273 3.01 -9.12 -15.84
N PRO A 274 3.01 -8.46 -17.01
CA PRO A 274 1.82 -8.34 -17.86
C PRO A 274 1.40 -9.68 -18.47
N SER A 275 0.17 -9.73 -19.00
CA SER A 275 -0.42 -10.95 -19.58
C SER A 275 0.45 -11.61 -20.65
N TRP A 276 1.07 -10.83 -21.54
CA TRP A 276 1.93 -11.39 -22.59
C TRP A 276 3.12 -12.18 -22.04
N TRP A 277 3.67 -11.77 -20.90
CA TRP A 277 4.79 -12.45 -20.28
C TRP A 277 4.31 -13.76 -19.66
N LYS A 278 3.14 -13.74 -19.01
CA LYS A 278 2.51 -14.93 -18.41
C LYS A 278 2.11 -15.96 -19.46
N GLU A 279 1.61 -15.51 -20.61
CA GLU A 279 1.29 -16.36 -21.78
C GLU A 279 2.55 -17.01 -22.37
N ALA A 280 3.69 -16.30 -22.37
CA ALA A 280 4.98 -16.83 -22.81
C ALA A 280 5.64 -17.76 -21.78
N HIS A 281 5.31 -17.59 -20.49
CA HIS A 281 5.88 -18.33 -19.37
C HIS A 281 4.81 -19.02 -18.50
N PRO A 282 3.94 -19.86 -19.07
CA PRO A 282 2.79 -20.39 -18.35
C PRO A 282 3.17 -21.29 -17.16
N ARG A 283 4.39 -21.88 -17.20
CA ARG A 283 4.94 -22.74 -16.15
C ARG A 283 5.51 -21.98 -14.95
N GLU A 284 5.66 -20.67 -15.06
CA GLU A 284 6.22 -19.81 -14.00
C GLU A 284 5.14 -19.26 -13.06
N GLN A 285 3.86 -19.62 -13.28
CA GLN A 285 2.73 -19.21 -12.44
C GLN A 285 2.56 -20.11 -11.21
N GLN A 286 1.89 -19.59 -10.20
CA GLN A 286 1.58 -20.33 -8.98
C GLN A 286 0.60 -21.47 -9.25
N ILE A 287 0.78 -22.57 -8.53
CA ILE A 287 -0.18 -23.66 -8.46
C ILE A 287 -0.54 -23.88 -6.98
N TYR A 288 -1.83 -23.98 -6.73
CA TYR A 288 -2.41 -24.26 -5.43
C TYR A 288 -2.93 -25.70 -5.38
N ASP A 289 -3.35 -26.18 -4.21
CA ASP A 289 -3.93 -27.52 -4.06
C ASP A 289 -5.26 -27.71 -4.82
N ASP A 290 -5.87 -26.63 -5.32
CA ASP A 290 -7.06 -26.63 -6.17
C ASP A 290 -6.79 -26.30 -7.66
N GLY A 291 -5.56 -25.97 -8.02
CA GLY A 291 -5.14 -25.78 -9.42
C GLY A 291 -4.35 -24.51 -9.70
N PRO A 292 -4.24 -24.10 -10.98
CA PRO A 292 -3.47 -22.94 -11.39
C PRO A 292 -4.06 -21.62 -10.89
N HIS A 293 -3.19 -20.71 -10.44
CA HIS A 293 -3.52 -19.33 -10.07
C HIS A 293 -2.75 -18.33 -10.96
N PRO A 294 -3.31 -17.13 -11.25
CA PRO A 294 -2.76 -16.21 -12.24
C PRO A 294 -1.51 -15.43 -11.80
N MET A 295 -1.19 -15.42 -10.50
CA MET A 295 -0.01 -14.72 -9.97
C MET A 295 1.26 -15.52 -10.29
N THR A 296 2.35 -14.82 -10.62
CA THR A 296 3.64 -15.47 -10.89
C THR A 296 4.25 -16.04 -9.61
N SER A 297 4.89 -17.21 -9.72
CA SER A 297 5.56 -17.85 -8.58
C SER A 297 6.73 -16.98 -8.10
N PRO A 298 6.79 -16.64 -6.79
CA PRO A 298 7.94 -15.91 -6.24
C PRO A 298 9.23 -16.74 -6.30
N ALA A 299 9.13 -18.05 -6.52
CA ALA A 299 10.25 -18.95 -6.72
C ALA A 299 10.79 -18.98 -8.17
N SER A 300 10.09 -18.36 -9.12
CA SER A 300 10.52 -18.33 -10.52
C SER A 300 11.80 -17.50 -10.69
N GLU A 301 12.89 -18.14 -11.11
CA GLU A 301 14.14 -17.45 -11.45
C GLU A 301 14.01 -16.61 -12.71
N VAL A 302 13.17 -17.04 -13.66
CA VAL A 302 12.89 -16.29 -14.89
C VAL A 302 12.19 -14.98 -14.55
N TRP A 303 11.14 -15.04 -13.73
CA TRP A 303 10.46 -13.84 -13.23
C TRP A 303 11.41 -12.93 -12.46
N ARG A 304 12.20 -13.46 -11.50
CA ARG A 304 13.11 -12.64 -10.71
C ARG A 304 14.09 -11.86 -11.59
N ARG A 305 14.70 -12.53 -12.58
CA ARG A 305 15.62 -11.89 -13.55
C ARG A 305 14.92 -10.79 -14.36
N ASP A 306 13.74 -11.08 -14.91
CA ASP A 306 13.04 -10.14 -15.79
C ASP A 306 12.43 -8.97 -15.01
N ALA A 307 11.91 -9.22 -13.81
CA ALA A 307 11.43 -8.21 -12.87
C ALA A 307 12.58 -7.29 -12.43
N GLU A 308 13.75 -7.85 -12.13
CA GLU A 308 14.94 -7.05 -11.80
C GLU A 308 15.31 -6.12 -12.97
N ALA A 309 15.34 -6.64 -14.20
CA ALA A 309 15.64 -5.83 -15.38
C ALA A 309 14.63 -4.69 -15.59
N ALA A 310 13.33 -4.99 -15.50
CA ALA A 310 12.26 -4.00 -15.61
C ALA A 310 12.33 -2.93 -14.51
N LEU A 311 12.54 -3.37 -13.25
CA LEU A 311 12.69 -2.48 -12.10
C LEU A 311 13.91 -1.57 -12.27
N ARG A 312 15.09 -2.13 -12.60
CA ARG A 312 16.31 -1.34 -12.81
C ARG A 312 16.11 -0.28 -13.88
N GLY A 313 15.49 -0.63 -15.00
CA GLY A 313 15.20 0.31 -16.09
C GLY A 313 14.33 1.48 -15.63
N LEU A 314 13.22 1.20 -14.93
CA LEU A 314 12.36 2.28 -14.41
C LEU A 314 13.08 3.13 -13.35
N LEU A 315 13.78 2.52 -12.41
CA LEU A 315 14.51 3.26 -11.36
C LEU A 315 15.56 4.19 -11.97
N GLN A 316 16.36 3.71 -12.94
CA GLN A 316 17.35 4.51 -13.64
C GLN A 316 16.70 5.70 -14.38
N HIS A 317 15.56 5.46 -15.04
CA HIS A 317 14.82 6.50 -15.74
C HIS A 317 14.29 7.58 -14.78
N LEU A 318 13.64 7.16 -13.68
CA LEU A 318 13.09 8.07 -12.68
C LEU A 318 14.19 8.87 -11.97
N GLU A 319 15.31 8.23 -11.61
CA GLU A 319 16.45 8.94 -10.99
C GLU A 319 17.09 9.95 -11.93
N ALA A 320 17.24 9.61 -13.22
CA ALA A 320 17.86 10.49 -14.21
C ALA A 320 17.02 11.75 -14.49
N ARG A 321 15.68 11.63 -14.50
CA ARG A 321 14.77 12.72 -14.88
C ARG A 321 14.14 13.45 -13.70
N TYR A 322 13.87 12.73 -12.61
CA TYR A 322 13.10 13.22 -11.46
C TYR A 322 13.78 12.93 -10.11
N GLY A 323 15.08 12.60 -10.09
CA GLY A 323 15.78 12.18 -8.88
C GLY A 323 15.73 13.18 -7.72
N GLU A 324 15.49 14.47 -7.98
CA GLU A 324 15.27 15.49 -6.93
C GLU A 324 13.89 15.40 -6.26
N HIS A 325 12.94 14.70 -6.86
CA HIS A 325 11.61 14.45 -6.34
C HIS A 325 11.40 13.00 -5.87
N MET A 326 12.32 12.08 -6.17
CA MET A 326 12.22 10.69 -5.71
C MET A 326 12.77 10.57 -4.29
N LEU A 327 11.89 10.45 -3.29
CA LEU A 327 12.28 10.21 -1.89
C LEU A 327 12.75 8.77 -1.67
N GLY A 328 12.15 7.82 -2.39
CA GLY A 328 12.37 6.40 -2.20
C GLY A 328 11.51 5.56 -3.11
N TYR A 329 11.55 4.25 -2.91
CA TYR A 329 10.79 3.29 -3.70
C TYR A 329 10.17 2.23 -2.81
N HIS A 330 8.87 2.02 -3.01
CA HIS A 330 8.12 0.96 -2.38
C HIS A 330 7.93 -0.17 -3.39
N ILE A 331 8.68 -1.26 -3.22
CA ILE A 331 8.61 -2.39 -4.15
C ILE A 331 7.52 -3.35 -3.69
N THR A 332 6.58 -3.62 -4.58
CA THR A 332 5.39 -4.43 -4.28
C THR A 332 5.34 -5.65 -5.21
N ALA A 333 4.84 -6.76 -4.70
CA ALA A 333 4.60 -7.98 -5.48
C ALA A 333 3.57 -8.85 -4.76
N GLN A 334 3.06 -9.86 -5.48
CA GLN A 334 2.08 -10.82 -4.96
C GLN A 334 0.76 -10.15 -4.55
N SER A 335 -0.02 -10.77 -3.67
CA SER A 335 -1.38 -10.32 -3.37
C SER A 335 -1.40 -8.89 -2.85
N ALA A 336 -2.25 -8.04 -3.43
CA ALA A 336 -2.39 -6.61 -3.12
C ALA A 336 -1.07 -5.80 -3.16
N GLY A 337 0.04 -6.37 -3.67
CA GLY A 337 1.37 -5.80 -3.58
C GLY A 337 2.07 -5.96 -2.22
N GLU A 338 1.56 -6.81 -1.34
CA GLU A 338 1.93 -6.88 0.08
C GLU A 338 2.82 -8.06 0.46
N TRP A 339 3.41 -8.75 -0.53
CA TRP A 339 4.44 -9.79 -0.35
C TRP A 339 4.02 -11.06 0.42
N PHE A 340 2.73 -11.38 0.44
CA PHE A 340 2.24 -12.71 0.84
C PHE A 340 1.65 -13.46 -0.35
N TYR A 341 1.64 -14.80 -0.27
CA TYR A 341 1.08 -15.67 -1.31
C TYR A 341 -0.35 -15.26 -1.66
N ASP A 342 -0.68 -15.29 -2.96
CA ASP A 342 -1.98 -14.83 -3.43
C ASP A 342 -3.14 -15.56 -2.74
N HIS A 343 -4.25 -14.88 -2.45
CA HIS A 343 -5.39 -15.50 -1.75
C HIS A 343 -5.05 -16.19 -0.40
N ALA A 344 -3.99 -15.80 0.31
CA ALA A 344 -3.58 -16.44 1.58
C ALA A 344 -4.65 -16.42 2.70
N TRP A 345 -5.68 -15.58 2.59
CA TRP A 345 -6.83 -15.56 3.50
C TRP A 345 -7.84 -16.69 3.25
N GLU A 346 -7.75 -17.37 2.11
CA GLU A 346 -8.67 -18.42 1.66
C GLU A 346 -8.20 -19.83 2.09
N LYS A 347 -8.97 -20.85 1.69
CA LYS A 347 -8.69 -22.27 2.00
C LYS A 347 -7.60 -22.92 1.14
N PRO A 348 -7.48 -22.62 -0.16
CA PRO A 348 -6.45 -23.23 -1.00
C PRO A 348 -5.04 -22.95 -0.46
N LEU A 349 -4.14 -23.92 -0.63
CA LEU A 349 -2.76 -23.85 -0.14
C LEU A 349 -1.80 -23.58 -1.30
N PRO A 350 -0.87 -22.62 -1.17
CA PRO A 350 0.05 -22.26 -2.24
C PRO A 350 1.23 -23.23 -2.37
N CYS A 351 2.04 -23.01 -3.41
CA CYS A 351 3.36 -23.62 -3.64
C CYS A 351 3.29 -25.09 -4.03
N PHE A 352 2.57 -25.40 -5.11
CA PHE A 352 2.54 -26.73 -5.75
C PHE A 352 3.21 -26.75 -7.13
N GLU A 353 3.76 -25.62 -7.58
CA GLU A 353 4.41 -25.47 -8.88
C GLU A 353 5.88 -25.94 -8.92
N GLU A 354 6.33 -26.29 -10.12
CA GLU A 354 7.70 -26.78 -10.37
C GLU A 354 8.81 -25.76 -10.06
N PRO A 355 8.64 -24.44 -10.33
CA PRO A 355 9.60 -23.42 -9.86
C PRO A 355 9.83 -23.47 -8.35
N PHE A 356 8.76 -23.62 -7.55
CA PHE A 356 8.88 -23.72 -6.10
C PHE A 356 9.55 -25.01 -5.67
N ARG A 357 9.22 -26.15 -6.29
CA ARG A 357 9.89 -27.44 -6.03
C ARG A 357 11.39 -27.35 -6.27
N THR A 358 11.80 -26.77 -7.39
CA THR A 358 13.21 -26.61 -7.76
C THR A 358 13.93 -25.69 -6.77
N TRP A 359 13.32 -24.56 -6.41
CA TRP A 359 13.88 -23.65 -5.42
C TRP A 359 13.98 -24.30 -4.02
N PHE A 360 12.97 -25.06 -3.60
CA PHE A 360 12.96 -25.78 -2.32
C PHE A 360 14.04 -26.86 -2.27
N ALA A 361 14.28 -27.57 -3.38
CA ALA A 361 15.40 -28.51 -3.47
C ALA A 361 16.76 -27.81 -3.26
N GLY A 362 16.97 -26.66 -3.88
CA GLY A 362 18.17 -25.85 -3.67
C GLY A 362 18.27 -25.28 -2.24
N TRP A 363 17.15 -24.91 -1.63
CA TRP A 363 17.09 -24.53 -0.21
C TRP A 363 17.53 -25.69 0.70
N ALA A 364 17.02 -26.90 0.44
CA ALA A 364 17.37 -28.09 1.21
C ALA A 364 18.86 -28.46 1.04
N GLU A 365 19.39 -28.33 -0.18
CA GLU A 365 20.82 -28.53 -0.45
C GLU A 365 21.69 -27.57 0.35
N ARG A 366 21.36 -26.27 0.37
CA ARG A 366 22.07 -25.29 1.22
C ARG A 366 21.95 -25.58 2.71
N ARG A 367 20.79 -26.09 3.14
CA ARG A 367 20.49 -26.34 4.56
C ARG A 367 21.22 -27.56 5.13
N TYR A 368 21.36 -28.62 4.33
CA TYR A 368 21.87 -29.92 4.77
C TYR A 368 23.27 -30.24 4.24
N GLY A 369 23.69 -29.64 3.13
CA GLY A 369 25.00 -29.84 2.51
C GLY A 369 25.19 -31.18 1.80
N ASP A 370 24.62 -32.27 2.33
CA ASP A 370 24.69 -33.60 1.72
C ASP A 370 23.41 -34.45 1.88
N LEU A 371 23.36 -35.53 1.11
CA LEU A 371 22.20 -36.45 1.09
C LEU A 371 22.04 -37.25 2.38
N ALA A 372 23.12 -37.57 3.09
CA ALA A 372 23.02 -38.35 4.32
C ALA A 372 22.31 -37.54 5.40
N ALA A 373 22.71 -36.27 5.58
CA ALA A 373 22.06 -35.33 6.49
C ALA A 373 20.58 -35.12 6.13
N LEU A 374 20.26 -34.90 4.84
CA LEU A 374 18.88 -34.75 4.37
C LEU A 374 18.04 -36.01 4.67
N ARG A 375 18.52 -37.19 4.30
CA ARG A 375 17.82 -38.47 4.49
C ARG A 375 17.58 -38.77 5.96
N THR A 376 18.55 -38.46 6.83
CA THR A 376 18.41 -38.58 8.27
C THR A 376 17.37 -37.60 8.82
N ALA A 377 17.42 -36.33 8.42
CA ALA A 377 16.51 -35.30 8.92
C ALA A 377 15.06 -35.57 8.50
N TRP A 378 14.82 -35.93 7.24
CA TRP A 378 13.48 -36.14 6.70
C TRP A 378 12.97 -37.58 6.87
N GLN A 379 13.84 -38.50 7.30
CA GLN A 379 13.55 -39.94 7.39
C GLN A 379 13.04 -40.54 6.07
N GLN A 380 13.58 -40.04 4.96
CA GLN A 380 13.26 -40.49 3.60
C GLN A 380 14.52 -41.11 2.99
N PRO A 381 14.76 -42.42 3.13
CA PRO A 381 16.06 -43.04 2.79
C PRO A 381 16.45 -42.91 1.32
N GLU A 382 15.46 -42.81 0.43
CA GLU A 382 15.68 -42.72 -1.02
C GLU A 382 15.69 -41.29 -1.56
N VAL A 383 15.45 -40.26 -0.72
CA VAL A 383 15.39 -38.88 -1.22
C VAL A 383 16.76 -38.42 -1.74
N THR A 384 16.73 -37.70 -2.85
CA THR A 384 17.84 -36.97 -3.45
C THR A 384 17.39 -35.53 -3.69
N PHE A 385 18.31 -34.57 -3.83
CA PHE A 385 17.91 -33.19 -4.13
C PHE A 385 17.05 -33.10 -5.40
N GLN A 386 17.34 -33.91 -6.42
CA GLN A 386 16.56 -33.97 -7.66
C GLN A 386 15.16 -34.56 -7.46
N SER A 387 15.02 -35.54 -6.55
CA SER A 387 13.75 -36.25 -6.30
C SER A 387 12.91 -35.62 -5.17
N ILE A 388 13.30 -34.47 -4.62
CA ILE A 388 12.50 -33.77 -3.62
C ILE A 388 11.12 -33.45 -4.21
N ARG A 389 10.08 -33.86 -3.49
CA ARG A 389 8.69 -33.52 -3.74
C ARG A 389 8.24 -32.39 -2.81
N LEU A 390 7.08 -31.84 -3.11
CA LEU A 390 6.36 -30.93 -2.22
C LEU A 390 5.47 -31.75 -1.25
N PRO A 391 5.23 -31.29 -0.02
CA PRO A 391 4.25 -31.89 0.86
C PRO A 391 2.85 -31.83 0.26
N THR A 392 2.06 -32.87 0.49
CA THR A 392 0.64 -32.85 0.12
C THR A 392 -0.14 -31.91 1.04
N ALA A 393 -1.33 -31.52 0.60
CA ALA A 393 -2.22 -30.73 1.41
C ALA A 393 -2.65 -31.45 2.72
N GLU A 394 -2.69 -32.79 2.71
CA GLU A 394 -2.97 -33.60 3.90
C GLU A 394 -1.80 -33.58 4.89
N GLU A 395 -0.56 -33.76 4.41
CA GLU A 395 0.63 -33.69 5.26
C GLU A 395 0.75 -32.33 5.96
N ARG A 396 0.47 -31.24 5.24
CA ARG A 396 0.46 -29.88 5.80
C ARG A 396 -0.63 -29.67 6.86
N ARG A 397 -1.75 -30.40 6.77
CA ARG A 397 -2.91 -30.30 7.68
C ARG A 397 -2.88 -31.32 8.83
N SER A 398 -1.87 -32.19 8.90
CA SER A 398 -1.84 -33.28 9.88
C SER A 398 -0.70 -33.10 10.88
N GLY A 399 -1.04 -32.78 12.13
CA GLY A 399 -0.06 -32.62 13.21
C GLY A 399 0.20 -33.95 13.94
N GLY A 400 1.46 -34.24 14.22
CA GLY A 400 1.90 -35.46 14.93
C GLY A 400 1.77 -35.36 16.45
N LEU A 401 1.65 -34.14 16.98
CA LEU A 401 1.44 -33.84 18.40
C LEU A 401 0.23 -32.91 18.54
N GLY A 402 -0.92 -33.40 18.06
CA GLY A 402 -2.17 -32.63 18.00
C GLY A 402 -2.13 -31.55 16.92
N LEU A 403 -2.04 -30.28 17.33
CA LEU A 403 -1.93 -29.14 16.42
C LEU A 403 -0.49 -28.84 16.00
N PHE A 404 0.48 -29.44 16.69
CA PHE A 404 1.90 -29.27 16.41
C PHE A 404 2.42 -30.38 15.50
N PHE A 405 3.36 -30.04 14.62
CA PHE A 405 4.22 -31.02 13.99
C PHE A 405 5.17 -31.62 15.02
N ASP A 406 5.40 -32.93 14.93
CA ASP A 406 6.46 -33.59 15.71
C ASP A 406 7.83 -33.29 15.07
N PRO A 407 8.74 -32.53 15.74
CA PRO A 407 10.06 -32.22 15.20
C PRO A 407 10.88 -33.45 14.80
N ARG A 408 10.63 -34.61 15.42
CA ARG A 408 11.34 -35.86 15.14
C ARG A 408 10.78 -36.62 13.95
N ARG A 409 9.51 -36.42 13.59
CA ARG A 409 8.83 -37.24 12.57
C ARG A 409 8.38 -36.43 11.35
N GLN A 410 8.23 -35.13 11.50
CA GLN A 410 7.64 -34.23 10.50
C GLN A 410 8.58 -33.07 10.16
N ARG A 411 9.89 -33.33 10.16
CA ARG A 411 10.90 -32.32 9.80
C ARG A 411 10.75 -31.85 8.35
N PHE A 412 10.26 -32.71 7.46
CA PHE A 412 9.98 -32.38 6.06
C PHE A 412 8.91 -31.27 5.95
N GLU A 413 7.82 -31.37 6.70
CA GLU A 413 6.73 -30.40 6.73
C GLU A 413 7.17 -29.09 7.41
N ILE A 414 7.94 -29.16 8.50
CA ILE A 414 8.46 -27.97 9.18
C ILE A 414 9.47 -27.24 8.27
N ASP A 415 10.34 -27.98 7.57
CA ASP A 415 11.28 -27.40 6.59
C ASP A 415 10.54 -26.76 5.42
N PHE A 416 9.50 -27.40 4.90
CA PHE A 416 8.68 -26.80 3.85
C PHE A 416 8.00 -25.52 4.34
N ALA A 417 7.42 -25.54 5.55
CA ALA A 417 6.80 -24.36 6.16
C ALA A 417 7.82 -23.24 6.35
N GLU A 418 9.08 -23.54 6.66
CA GLU A 418 10.15 -22.54 6.73
C GLU A 418 10.59 -22.03 5.36
N ALA A 419 10.81 -22.93 4.41
CA ALA A 419 11.27 -22.61 3.06
C ALA A 419 10.26 -21.72 2.31
N LEU A 420 8.95 -21.97 2.50
CA LEU A 420 7.89 -21.11 1.99
C LEU A 420 8.03 -19.65 2.45
N GLN A 421 8.46 -19.43 3.70
CA GLN A 421 8.67 -18.09 4.25
C GLN A 421 9.97 -17.47 3.71
N ASP A 422 11.02 -18.28 3.61
CA ASP A 422 12.29 -17.85 3.02
C ASP A 422 12.14 -17.47 1.55
N CYS A 423 11.29 -18.14 0.77
CA CYS A 423 11.10 -17.85 -0.64
C CYS A 423 10.63 -16.40 -0.89
N LEU A 424 9.64 -15.94 -0.13
CA LEU A 424 9.17 -14.56 -0.23
C LEU A 424 10.17 -13.56 0.37
N ALA A 425 10.77 -13.88 1.51
CA ALA A 425 11.79 -13.03 2.13
C ALA A 425 13.02 -12.85 1.24
N ASP A 426 13.45 -13.89 0.52
CA ASP A 426 14.53 -13.83 -0.47
C ASP A 426 14.20 -12.86 -1.60
N GLY A 427 12.94 -12.86 -2.08
CA GLY A 427 12.46 -11.90 -3.07
C GLY A 427 12.53 -10.47 -2.56
N VAL A 428 11.99 -10.20 -1.36
CA VAL A 428 12.04 -8.87 -0.72
C VAL A 428 13.48 -8.37 -0.60
N LEU A 429 14.36 -9.19 -0.03
CA LEU A 429 15.77 -8.82 0.19
C LEU A 429 16.52 -8.63 -1.13
N HIS A 430 16.22 -9.44 -2.14
CA HIS A 430 16.79 -9.28 -3.48
C HIS A 430 16.43 -7.91 -4.08
N PHE A 431 15.16 -7.52 -4.09
CA PHE A 431 14.75 -6.25 -4.67
C PHE A 431 15.14 -5.04 -3.81
N ALA A 432 15.24 -5.20 -2.49
CA ALA A 432 15.82 -4.17 -1.60
C ALA A 432 17.25 -3.81 -2.04
N ARG A 433 18.10 -4.83 -2.27
CA ARG A 433 19.46 -4.66 -2.77
C ARG A 433 19.47 -3.99 -4.15
N VAL A 434 18.58 -4.39 -5.06
CA VAL A 434 18.48 -3.77 -6.40
C VAL A 434 18.22 -2.26 -6.30
N VAL A 435 17.26 -1.85 -5.47
CA VAL A 435 16.97 -0.42 -5.25
C VAL A 435 18.20 0.29 -4.69
N ARG A 436 18.89 -0.29 -3.70
CA ARG A 436 20.11 0.29 -3.12
C ARG A 436 21.21 0.48 -4.13
N GLU A 437 21.48 -0.53 -4.95
CA GLU A 437 22.52 -0.48 -5.98
C GLU A 437 22.22 0.60 -7.02
N VAL A 438 20.99 0.66 -7.55
CA VAL A 438 20.62 1.63 -8.59
C VAL A 438 20.66 3.07 -8.06
N THR A 439 20.24 3.28 -6.82
CA THR A 439 20.14 4.63 -6.22
C THR A 439 21.43 5.10 -5.54
N GLY A 440 22.45 4.23 -5.48
CA GLY A 440 23.69 4.48 -4.74
C GLY A 440 23.46 4.62 -3.23
N GLY A 441 22.43 3.97 -2.69
CA GLY A 441 22.05 4.01 -1.28
C GLY A 441 21.44 5.33 -0.80
N ARG A 442 21.11 6.26 -1.70
CA ARG A 442 20.62 7.61 -1.34
C ARG A 442 19.11 7.72 -1.13
N LYS A 443 18.35 6.68 -1.45
CA LYS A 443 16.88 6.71 -1.50
C LYS A 443 16.27 5.72 -0.52
N LEU A 444 15.08 6.02 -0.01
CA LEU A 444 14.40 5.11 0.90
C LEU A 444 14.03 3.79 0.20
N VAL A 445 14.14 2.69 0.92
CA VAL A 445 13.68 1.37 0.48
C VAL A 445 12.57 0.90 1.40
N VAL A 446 11.39 0.65 0.82
CA VAL A 446 10.13 0.43 1.55
C VAL A 446 9.50 -0.89 1.12
N PHE A 447 9.00 -1.66 2.09
CA PHE A 447 8.27 -2.90 1.84
C PHE A 447 7.09 -3.10 2.81
N PHE A 448 6.02 -3.68 2.31
CA PHE A 448 5.01 -4.35 3.13
C PHE A 448 5.53 -5.69 3.64
N TYR A 449 5.54 -5.91 4.97
CA TYR A 449 5.93 -7.21 5.56
C TYR A 449 5.60 -7.33 7.05
N GLY A 450 5.60 -8.55 7.59
CA GLY A 450 5.63 -8.81 9.05
C GLY A 450 4.26 -8.89 9.72
N TYR A 451 3.22 -9.25 8.97
CA TYR A 451 1.80 -9.18 9.36
C TYR A 451 1.36 -10.30 10.31
N LEU A 452 2.24 -10.73 11.19
CA LEU A 452 2.04 -11.90 12.05
C LEU A 452 0.70 -11.82 12.79
N PHE A 453 0.36 -10.65 13.34
CA PHE A 453 -0.87 -10.46 14.12
C PHE A 453 -2.15 -10.57 13.27
N GLU A 454 -2.10 -10.14 12.00
CA GLU A 454 -3.25 -10.24 11.08
C GLU A 454 -3.39 -11.68 10.56
N MET A 455 -2.30 -12.24 10.03
CA MET A 455 -2.26 -13.57 9.42
C MET A 455 -2.48 -14.71 10.40
N ALA A 456 -2.26 -14.47 11.70
CA ALA A 456 -2.71 -15.37 12.76
C ALA A 456 -4.22 -15.67 12.70
N GLY A 457 -5.03 -14.78 12.12
CA GLY A 457 -6.47 -14.94 11.92
C GLY A 457 -6.87 -15.60 10.59
N PHE A 458 -5.96 -15.77 9.63
CA PHE A 458 -6.27 -16.34 8.32
C PHE A 458 -6.65 -17.83 8.42
N THR A 459 -7.44 -18.34 7.47
CA THR A 459 -8.00 -19.70 7.53
C THR A 459 -6.92 -20.78 7.69
N ASN A 460 -5.84 -20.69 6.91
CA ASN A 460 -4.72 -21.62 6.97
C ASN A 460 -3.64 -21.24 8.00
N GLY A 461 -3.87 -20.16 8.75
CA GLY A 461 -2.91 -19.59 9.70
C GLY A 461 -1.65 -19.02 9.02
N PRO A 462 -0.70 -18.54 9.83
CA PRO A 462 0.47 -17.79 9.36
C PRO A 462 1.54 -18.68 8.69
N ALA A 463 1.53 -19.99 8.93
CA ALA A 463 2.50 -20.93 8.36
C ALA A 463 2.44 -21.02 6.83
N ALA A 464 1.33 -20.57 6.21
CA ALA A 464 1.09 -20.65 4.77
C ALA A 464 1.21 -19.30 4.03
N THR A 465 1.64 -18.22 4.69
CA THR A 465 1.50 -16.86 4.12
C THR A 465 2.78 -16.23 3.59
N GLY A 466 3.95 -16.59 4.13
CA GLY A 466 5.23 -16.03 3.70
C GLY A 466 5.78 -14.86 4.53
N HIS A 467 5.14 -14.50 5.66
CA HIS A 467 5.47 -13.32 6.47
C HIS A 467 6.24 -13.60 7.77
N LEU A 468 6.76 -14.82 7.97
CA LEU A 468 7.41 -15.24 9.22
C LEU A 468 8.94 -15.08 9.21
N LYS A 469 9.48 -14.11 8.47
CA LYS A 469 10.93 -13.80 8.42
C LYS A 469 11.22 -12.33 8.71
N LEU A 470 10.41 -11.67 9.53
CA LEU A 470 10.56 -10.25 9.86
C LEU A 470 11.95 -9.95 10.43
N GLN A 471 12.46 -10.78 11.35
CA GLN A 471 13.83 -10.60 11.89
C GLN A 471 14.89 -10.51 10.77
N ARG A 472 14.80 -11.35 9.73
CA ARG A 472 15.73 -11.33 8.59
C ARG A 472 15.69 -10.01 7.82
N LEU A 473 14.50 -9.40 7.70
CA LEU A 473 14.34 -8.10 7.05
C LEU A 473 14.85 -6.96 7.94
N LEU A 474 14.66 -7.06 9.26
CA LEU A 474 15.19 -6.10 10.23
C LEU A 474 16.72 -6.05 10.23
N ASP A 475 17.36 -7.21 10.07
CA ASP A 475 18.82 -7.32 10.00
C ASP A 475 19.40 -6.83 8.66
N SER A 476 18.56 -6.62 7.63
CA SER A 476 19.01 -6.16 6.32
C SER A 476 19.41 -4.68 6.36
N PRO A 477 20.63 -4.31 5.90
CA PRO A 477 21.01 -2.90 5.77
C PRO A 477 20.26 -2.20 4.64
N ASP A 478 19.65 -2.95 3.72
CA ASP A 478 19.10 -2.42 2.48
C ASP A 478 17.68 -1.87 2.64
N ILE A 479 16.98 -2.17 3.75
CA ILE A 479 15.60 -1.74 4.01
C ILE A 479 15.59 -0.59 5.03
N ASP A 480 14.85 0.50 4.75
CA ASP A 480 14.66 1.59 5.72
C ASP A 480 13.31 1.51 6.43
N LEU A 481 12.25 1.23 5.65
CA LEU A 481 10.86 1.33 6.08
C LEU A 481 10.15 -0.02 5.90
N ILE A 482 9.35 -0.38 6.90
CA ILE A 482 8.39 -1.48 6.81
C ILE A 482 7.00 -0.91 7.02
N ALA A 483 6.03 -1.38 6.24
CA ALA A 483 4.66 -0.91 6.32
C ALA A 483 3.65 -2.06 6.46
N ALA A 484 2.46 -1.70 6.93
CA ALA A 484 1.23 -2.47 6.78
C ALA A 484 0.01 -1.55 6.93
N PRO A 485 -1.18 -1.99 6.50
CA PRO A 485 -2.44 -1.36 6.88
C PRO A 485 -2.68 -1.34 8.38
N ILE A 486 -3.55 -0.43 8.80
CA ILE A 486 -4.27 -0.60 10.05
C ILE A 486 -4.99 -1.95 9.98
N SER A 487 -4.82 -2.75 11.03
CA SER A 487 -5.45 -4.06 11.19
C SER A 487 -6.89 -4.06 10.69
N TYR A 488 -7.24 -5.02 9.84
CA TYR A 488 -8.62 -5.22 9.39
C TYR A 488 -9.50 -5.82 10.50
N PHE A 489 -8.91 -6.13 11.64
CA PHE A 489 -9.59 -6.43 12.90
C PHE A 489 -9.65 -5.19 13.82
N ASP A 490 -10.83 -4.90 14.38
CA ASP A 490 -11.08 -3.88 15.42
C ASP A 490 -10.76 -2.41 15.05
N ARG A 491 -10.88 -2.04 13.77
CA ARG A 491 -10.56 -0.69 13.27
C ARG A 491 -11.72 0.31 13.19
N GLN A 492 -12.96 -0.15 13.34
CA GLN A 492 -14.17 0.67 13.27
C GLN A 492 -14.17 1.82 14.31
N ALA A 493 -15.09 2.78 14.19
CA ALA A 493 -15.32 3.76 15.24
C ALA A 493 -15.60 3.08 16.59
N GLY A 494 -14.92 3.52 17.65
CA GLY A 494 -14.94 2.87 18.97
C GLY A 494 -14.03 1.63 19.12
N GLY A 495 -13.46 1.12 18.02
CA GLY A 495 -12.42 0.08 18.05
C GLY A 495 -11.03 0.65 18.37
N SER A 496 -10.05 -0.24 18.55
CA SER A 496 -8.67 0.13 18.88
C SER A 496 -7.79 0.51 17.68
N GLY A 497 -8.09 0.06 16.46
CA GLY A 497 -7.23 0.30 15.28
C GLY A 497 -5.79 -0.23 15.44
N PRO A 498 -5.60 -1.51 15.79
CA PRO A 498 -4.28 -2.02 16.19
C PRO A 498 -3.32 -2.18 15.00
N PHE A 499 -2.02 -2.30 15.30
CA PHE A 499 -0.99 -2.64 14.32
C PHE A 499 -1.08 -4.12 13.89
N MET A 500 -0.65 -4.42 12.66
CA MET A 500 -0.55 -5.79 12.13
C MET A 500 0.78 -6.50 12.46
N ALA A 501 1.78 -5.76 12.95
CA ALA A 501 3.15 -6.26 13.14
C ALA A 501 3.67 -6.02 14.56
N ALA A 502 4.80 -6.66 14.90
CA ALA A 502 5.61 -6.37 16.09
C ALA A 502 6.35 -5.02 15.91
N VAL A 503 5.58 -3.92 15.89
CA VAL A 503 6.06 -2.58 15.52
C VAL A 503 7.23 -2.10 16.39
N ASP A 504 7.26 -2.48 17.67
CA ASP A 504 8.29 -2.03 18.59
C ASP A 504 9.60 -2.79 18.38
N SER A 505 9.55 -4.03 17.89
CA SER A 505 10.73 -4.72 17.32
C SER A 505 11.27 -4.01 16.08
N ILE A 506 10.39 -3.63 15.14
CA ILE A 506 10.80 -2.92 13.92
C ILE A 506 11.56 -1.63 14.28
N GLN A 507 11.00 -0.84 15.20
CA GLN A 507 11.61 0.40 15.66
C GLN A 507 12.92 0.14 16.44
N ALA A 508 12.98 -0.91 17.27
CA ALA A 508 14.18 -1.29 18.03
C ALA A 508 15.37 -1.72 17.16
N HIS A 509 15.11 -2.08 15.89
CA HIS A 509 16.14 -2.36 14.88
C HIS A 509 16.47 -1.16 13.99
N GLY A 510 16.03 0.04 14.35
CA GLY A 510 16.35 1.27 13.62
C GLY A 510 15.60 1.43 12.31
N LYS A 511 14.59 0.60 12.05
CA LYS A 511 13.71 0.69 10.87
C LYS A 511 12.50 1.54 11.22
N LEU A 512 12.01 2.34 10.27
CA LEU A 512 10.81 3.15 10.49
C LEU A 512 9.57 2.37 10.08
N TRP A 513 8.62 2.20 11.00
CA TRP A 513 7.29 1.68 10.67
C TRP A 513 6.44 2.77 10.00
N ILE A 514 5.71 2.42 8.93
CA ILE A 514 4.65 3.26 8.35
C ILE A 514 3.32 2.52 8.39
N ASN A 515 2.30 3.18 8.94
CA ASN A 515 0.95 2.66 8.94
C ASN A 515 0.16 3.18 7.73
N GLU A 516 -0.34 2.26 6.89
CA GLU A 516 -1.31 2.60 5.87
C GLU A 516 -2.67 2.86 6.52
N ASP A 517 -3.09 4.13 6.54
CA ASP A 517 -4.39 4.54 7.03
C ASP A 517 -5.39 4.65 5.88
N ASP A 518 -5.87 3.50 5.43
CA ASP A 518 -6.95 3.32 4.45
C ASP A 518 -8.34 3.37 5.10
N THR A 519 -8.50 4.13 6.19
CA THR A 519 -9.78 4.24 6.90
C THR A 519 -10.87 4.74 5.95
N ARG A 520 -11.89 3.89 5.76
CA ARG A 520 -13.09 4.20 4.99
C ARG A 520 -13.93 5.21 5.76
N THR A 521 -14.05 6.42 5.24
CA THR A 521 -14.78 7.50 5.92
C THR A 521 -16.28 7.43 5.62
N HIS A 522 -17.05 8.34 6.21
CA HIS A 522 -18.48 8.48 5.92
C HIS A 522 -18.77 8.87 4.46
N LEU A 523 -17.77 9.36 3.73
CA LEU A 523 -17.86 9.67 2.29
C LEU A 523 -17.69 8.43 1.40
N ALA A 524 -17.16 7.32 1.95
CA ALA A 524 -17.07 6.08 1.21
C ALA A 524 -18.47 5.49 0.95
N PRO A 525 -18.67 4.73 -0.15
CA PRO A 525 -19.89 3.98 -0.41
C PRO A 525 -20.35 3.15 0.79
N ALA A 526 -21.65 2.95 0.94
CA ALA A 526 -22.22 2.22 2.08
C ALA A 526 -21.70 0.77 2.17
N ASP A 527 -21.31 0.18 1.03
CA ASP A 527 -20.74 -1.16 0.86
C ASP A 527 -19.21 -1.17 0.79
N ALA A 528 -18.54 -0.05 1.11
CA ALA A 528 -17.06 0.05 1.08
C ALA A 528 -16.34 -0.96 1.97
N GLY A 529 -17.06 -1.66 2.84
CA GLY A 529 -16.58 -2.80 3.60
C GLY A 529 -16.31 -2.49 5.07
N PHE A 530 -15.55 -3.37 5.71
CA PHE A 530 -15.34 -3.35 7.15
C PHE A 530 -14.64 -2.07 7.63
N GLY A 531 -15.11 -1.52 8.76
CA GLY A 531 -14.51 -0.36 9.39
C GLY A 531 -14.96 1.01 8.84
N ARG A 532 -15.88 1.05 7.86
CA ARG A 532 -16.46 2.31 7.38
C ARG A 532 -17.14 3.09 8.51
N THR A 533 -16.81 4.37 8.66
CA THR A 533 -17.49 5.28 9.61
C THR A 533 -18.80 5.84 9.05
N ASN A 534 -19.74 6.24 9.91
CA ASN A 534 -21.08 6.69 9.52
C ASN A 534 -21.27 8.22 9.48
N SER A 535 -20.37 8.99 10.10
CA SER A 535 -20.47 10.45 10.15
C SER A 535 -19.09 11.12 10.08
N GLU A 536 -19.06 12.43 9.78
CA GLU A 536 -17.82 13.21 9.82
C GLU A 536 -17.15 13.16 11.20
N ALA A 537 -17.94 13.23 12.28
CA ALA A 537 -17.43 13.14 13.65
C ALA A 537 -16.74 11.80 13.91
N GLU A 538 -17.32 10.69 13.43
CA GLU A 538 -16.69 9.37 13.54
C GLU A 538 -15.40 9.29 12.70
N SER A 539 -15.40 9.80 11.47
CA SER A 539 -14.20 9.83 10.61
C SER A 539 -13.05 10.61 11.27
N LEU A 540 -13.33 11.81 11.78
CA LEU A 540 -12.36 12.65 12.48
C LEU A 540 -11.85 11.98 13.77
N GLY A 541 -12.74 11.31 14.52
CA GLY A 541 -12.38 10.56 15.72
C GLY A 541 -11.47 9.37 15.43
N VAL A 542 -11.73 8.64 14.35
CA VAL A 542 -10.87 7.52 13.90
C VAL A 542 -9.50 8.02 13.46
N TYR A 543 -9.41 9.07 12.64
CA TYR A 543 -8.11 9.65 12.25
C TYR A 543 -7.32 10.17 13.46
N ALA A 544 -7.98 10.80 14.44
CA ALA A 544 -7.33 11.21 15.69
C ALA A 544 -6.75 10.02 16.47
N ARG A 545 -7.55 8.95 16.65
CA ARG A 545 -7.12 7.72 17.32
C ARG A 545 -5.90 7.12 16.61
N ASN A 546 -5.99 6.95 15.28
CA ASN A 546 -4.93 6.35 14.48
C ASN A 546 -3.62 7.15 14.58
N PHE A 547 -3.70 8.49 14.46
CA PHE A 547 -2.53 9.35 14.64
C PHE A 547 -1.96 9.28 16.06
N GLY A 548 -2.79 9.13 17.09
CA GLY A 548 -2.35 8.93 18.47
C GLY A 548 -1.42 7.72 18.63
N HIS A 549 -1.80 6.57 18.06
CA HIS A 549 -0.95 5.36 18.05
C HIS A 549 0.40 5.60 17.36
N GLN A 550 0.38 6.39 16.29
CA GLN A 550 1.58 6.70 15.50
C GLN A 550 2.52 7.65 16.24
N LEU A 551 1.96 8.70 16.83
CA LEU A 551 2.72 9.70 17.57
C LEU A 551 3.39 9.10 18.82
N GLU A 552 2.69 8.21 19.54
CA GLU A 552 3.19 7.53 20.74
C GLU A 552 4.50 6.75 20.46
N ARG A 553 4.56 6.06 19.32
CA ARG A 553 5.75 5.27 18.90
C ARG A 553 6.68 6.01 17.97
N ARG A 554 6.35 7.26 17.61
CA ARG A 554 7.02 8.03 16.55
C ARG A 554 7.19 7.21 15.27
N CYS A 555 6.16 6.47 14.87
CA CYS A 555 6.10 5.83 13.56
C CYS A 555 5.32 6.72 12.57
N GLY A 556 5.46 6.46 11.27
CA GLY A 556 4.81 7.27 10.24
C GLY A 556 3.47 6.73 9.77
N THR A 557 2.86 7.46 8.84
CA THR A 557 1.62 7.06 8.17
C THR A 557 1.57 7.56 6.75
N TRP A 558 0.83 6.85 5.89
CA TRP A 558 0.21 7.47 4.73
C TRP A 558 -1.30 7.37 4.85
N TRP A 559 -2.00 8.48 4.68
CA TRP A 559 -3.46 8.49 4.60
C TRP A 559 -3.91 8.17 3.18
N MET A 560 -4.90 7.28 3.03
CA MET A 560 -5.24 6.64 1.76
C MET A 560 -6.74 6.50 1.52
N ASP A 561 -7.17 6.67 0.27
CA ASP A 561 -8.57 6.45 -0.14
C ASP A 561 -8.81 5.65 -1.43
N PHE A 562 -7.84 4.84 -1.85
CA PHE A 562 -7.86 4.09 -3.11
C PHE A 562 -8.23 4.95 -4.34
N GLY A 563 -8.08 6.28 -4.27
CA GLY A 563 -8.45 7.19 -5.35
C GLY A 563 -9.97 7.40 -5.50
N THR A 564 -10.77 6.89 -4.56
CA THR A 564 -12.24 6.97 -4.61
C THR A 564 -12.78 8.30 -4.08
N GLY A 565 -11.94 9.07 -3.39
CA GLY A 565 -12.29 10.38 -2.86
C GLY A 565 -12.88 10.41 -1.47
N TRP A 566 -12.94 9.28 -0.76
CA TRP A 566 -13.44 9.28 0.61
C TRP A 566 -12.52 10.03 1.59
N MET A 567 -11.29 10.40 1.21
CA MET A 567 -10.42 11.26 2.01
C MET A 567 -10.45 12.74 1.55
N ALA A 568 -11.00 13.04 0.37
CA ALA A 568 -10.92 14.35 -0.28
C ALA A 568 -11.85 15.42 0.35
N HIS A 569 -11.75 15.63 1.67
CA HIS A 569 -12.58 16.54 2.46
C HIS A 569 -11.75 17.57 3.25
N PRO A 570 -12.04 18.88 3.17
CA PRO A 570 -11.25 19.92 3.84
C PRO A 570 -11.12 19.76 5.37
N ALA A 571 -12.13 19.17 6.02
CA ALA A 571 -12.09 18.92 7.47
C ALA A 571 -11.00 17.90 7.86
N PHE A 572 -10.82 16.85 7.06
CA PHE A 572 -9.77 15.84 7.30
C PHE A 572 -8.38 16.46 7.13
N PHE A 573 -8.18 17.24 6.07
CA PHE A 573 -6.91 17.91 5.84
C PHE A 573 -6.60 18.97 6.90
N LYS A 574 -7.60 19.69 7.43
CA LYS A 574 -7.40 20.55 8.61
C LYS A 574 -6.83 19.75 9.78
N GLN A 575 -7.35 18.55 10.05
CA GLN A 575 -6.83 17.66 11.09
C GLN A 575 -5.42 17.13 10.76
N PHE A 576 -5.13 16.78 9.51
CA PHE A 576 -3.80 16.33 9.10
C PHE A 576 -2.74 17.44 9.26
N GLY A 577 -3.10 18.70 8.98
CA GLY A 577 -2.24 19.86 9.28
C GLY A 577 -1.98 20.03 10.78
N GLN A 578 -2.99 19.77 11.63
CA GLN A 578 -2.81 19.75 13.09
C GLN A 578 -1.92 18.59 13.54
N ALA A 579 -2.04 17.42 12.92
CA ALA A 579 -1.18 16.27 13.16
C ALA A 579 0.28 16.59 12.82
N LEU A 580 0.54 17.25 11.68
CA LEU A 580 1.87 17.72 11.30
C LEU A 580 2.45 18.70 12.33
N ALA A 581 1.68 19.72 12.74
CA ALA A 581 2.12 20.68 13.75
C ALA A 581 2.39 20.01 15.12
N THR A 582 1.54 19.05 15.51
CA THR A 582 1.72 18.26 16.74
C THR A 582 3.00 17.43 16.67
N TRP A 583 3.25 16.78 15.54
CA TRP A 583 4.47 15.99 15.34
C TRP A 583 5.73 16.85 15.49
N GLN A 584 5.75 18.02 14.85
CA GLN A 584 6.88 18.94 14.84
C GLN A 584 7.15 19.59 16.21
N SER A 585 6.09 19.87 16.99
CA SER A 585 6.21 20.46 18.32
C SER A 585 6.47 19.43 19.44
N THR A 586 6.22 18.14 19.19
CA THR A 586 6.50 17.08 20.16
C THR A 586 7.93 16.59 20.01
N ALA A 587 8.71 16.71 21.09
CA ALA A 587 10.08 16.18 21.13
C ALA A 587 10.08 14.66 20.91
N PRO A 588 10.99 14.12 20.09
CA PRO A 588 11.11 12.68 19.94
C PRO A 588 11.58 12.06 21.26
N ALA A 589 10.93 10.96 21.67
CA ALA A 589 11.34 10.15 22.79
C ALA A 589 11.11 8.67 22.45
N PRO A 590 11.99 7.75 22.89
CA PRO A 590 11.75 6.32 22.76
C PRO A 590 10.47 5.92 23.49
N PHE A 591 9.72 5.00 22.91
CA PHE A 591 8.52 4.45 23.54
C PHE A 591 8.90 3.61 24.77
N GLN A 592 8.24 3.84 25.91
CA GLN A 592 8.55 3.21 27.20
C GLN A 592 7.31 2.47 27.76
N PRO A 593 6.92 1.32 27.19
CA PRO A 593 5.76 0.58 27.65
C PRO A 593 6.01 -0.11 29.01
N GLU A 594 4.96 -0.28 29.81
CA GLU A 594 5.03 -1.06 31.05
C GLU A 594 4.72 -2.56 30.82
N VAL A 595 4.07 -2.87 29.70
CA VAL A 595 3.69 -4.23 29.29
C VAL A 595 4.28 -4.53 27.91
N ALA A 596 4.90 -5.70 27.75
CA ALA A 596 5.31 -6.23 26.45
C ALA A 596 4.41 -7.40 26.05
N VAL A 597 3.90 -7.38 24.83
CA VAL A 597 3.28 -8.51 24.15
C VAL A 597 4.33 -9.08 23.20
N VAL A 598 4.71 -10.33 23.44
CA VAL A 598 5.77 -11.02 22.70
C VAL A 598 5.18 -12.12 21.84
N VAL A 599 5.54 -12.10 20.55
CA VAL A 599 5.19 -13.12 19.55
C VAL A 599 6.45 -13.78 18.99
N ASP A 600 6.34 -15.05 18.60
CA ASP A 600 7.44 -15.81 18.02
C ASP A 600 7.11 -16.28 16.60
N GLU A 601 7.97 -15.92 15.64
CA GLU A 601 7.81 -16.34 14.24
C GLU A 601 8.17 -17.83 14.06
N ASP A 602 9.13 -18.33 14.84
CA ASP A 602 9.65 -19.69 14.69
C ASP A 602 8.61 -20.74 15.10
N SER A 603 7.99 -20.56 16.27
CA SER A 603 6.93 -21.44 16.78
C SER A 603 5.77 -21.64 15.80
N LEU A 604 5.45 -20.64 14.98
CA LEU A 604 4.36 -20.72 14.01
C LEU A 604 4.64 -21.70 12.87
N ARG A 605 5.90 -22.01 12.57
CA ARG A 605 6.30 -22.98 11.53
C ARG A 605 6.17 -24.43 11.99
N TYR A 606 6.01 -24.63 13.31
CA TYR A 606 5.80 -25.94 13.92
C TYR A 606 4.32 -26.29 14.10
N LEU A 607 3.41 -25.46 13.59
CA LEU A 607 1.99 -25.80 13.53
C LEU A 607 1.65 -26.41 12.18
N ARG A 608 0.74 -27.40 12.19
CA ARG A 608 -0.02 -27.73 10.98
C ARG A 608 -0.79 -26.50 10.50
N VAL A 609 -1.07 -26.41 9.20
CA VAL A 609 -1.87 -25.31 8.69
C VAL A 609 -3.26 -25.32 9.35
N GLY A 610 -3.73 -24.11 9.67
CA GLY A 610 -4.90 -23.88 10.52
C GLY A 610 -4.69 -22.70 11.45
N ASN A 611 -5.76 -22.22 12.07
CA ASN A 611 -5.74 -21.05 12.94
C ASN A 611 -6.39 -21.27 14.30
N GLU A 612 -6.61 -22.53 14.68
CA GLU A 612 -7.32 -22.92 15.91
C GLU A 612 -6.63 -22.37 17.17
N LEU A 613 -5.29 -22.29 17.15
CA LEU A 613 -4.49 -21.64 18.19
C LEU A 613 -4.23 -20.17 17.92
N THR A 614 -3.80 -19.84 16.70
CA THR A 614 -3.26 -18.50 16.39
C THR A 614 -4.36 -17.43 16.36
N ALA A 615 -5.57 -17.75 15.88
CA ALA A 615 -6.65 -16.79 15.80
C ALA A 615 -7.08 -16.28 17.19
N PRO A 616 -7.40 -17.14 18.18
CA PRO A 616 -7.69 -16.67 19.53
C PRO A 616 -6.46 -16.09 20.24
N ALA A 617 -5.30 -16.77 20.17
CA ALA A 617 -4.13 -16.41 20.99
C ALA A 617 -3.43 -15.11 20.56
N ILE A 618 -3.41 -14.83 19.26
CA ILE A 618 -2.60 -13.75 18.69
C ILE A 618 -3.48 -12.70 18.02
N ASN A 619 -4.39 -13.11 17.11
CA ASN A 619 -5.19 -12.14 16.36
C ASN A 619 -6.25 -11.46 17.25
N ARG A 620 -7.13 -12.24 17.89
CA ARG A 620 -8.28 -11.72 18.63
C ARG A 620 -7.90 -11.10 19.98
N LEU A 621 -6.94 -11.70 20.70
CA LEU A 621 -6.48 -11.19 21.99
C LEU A 621 -5.85 -9.79 21.91
N ARG A 622 -5.40 -9.39 20.70
CA ARG A 622 -4.91 -8.03 20.41
C ARG A 622 -5.91 -6.95 20.79
N ARG A 623 -7.23 -7.18 20.64
CA ARG A 623 -8.26 -6.22 21.09
C ARG A 623 -8.14 -5.96 22.59
N THR A 624 -8.05 -7.02 23.39
CA THR A 624 -7.96 -6.92 24.85
C THR A 624 -6.73 -6.10 25.23
N PHE A 625 -5.56 -6.41 24.67
CA PHE A 625 -4.33 -5.67 24.99
C PHE A 625 -4.41 -4.18 24.65
N ASN A 626 -5.07 -3.80 23.55
CA ASN A 626 -5.22 -2.38 23.22
C ASN A 626 -6.25 -1.64 24.11
N GLN A 627 -6.93 -2.34 25.02
CA GLN A 627 -7.97 -1.79 25.90
C GLN A 627 -7.65 -1.93 27.40
N ILE A 628 -6.47 -2.43 27.78
CA ILE A 628 -6.11 -2.64 29.20
C ILE A 628 -5.82 -1.34 29.98
N GLY A 629 -5.81 -0.18 29.32
CA GLY A 629 -5.61 1.12 29.97
C GLY A 629 -4.17 1.45 30.36
N CYS A 630 -3.17 0.73 29.83
CA CYS A 630 -1.76 1.06 29.97
C CYS A 630 -0.98 0.88 28.64
N PRO A 631 0.19 1.51 28.48
CA PRO A 631 0.98 1.39 27.27
C PRO A 631 1.52 -0.04 27.06
N ILE A 632 1.27 -0.59 25.86
CA ILE A 632 1.74 -1.91 25.43
C ILE A 632 2.80 -1.81 24.34
N GLY A 633 3.87 -2.59 24.43
CA GLY A 633 4.82 -2.78 23.33
C GLY A 633 4.64 -4.14 22.65
N LEU A 634 4.83 -4.21 21.33
CA LEU A 634 4.68 -5.39 20.49
C LEU A 634 6.05 -5.84 19.99
N TYR A 635 6.55 -6.96 20.50
CA TYR A 635 7.92 -7.43 20.27
C TYR A 635 7.98 -8.86 19.73
N LEU A 636 9.05 -9.16 19.00
CA LEU A 636 9.47 -10.51 18.65
C LEU A 636 10.16 -11.18 19.84
N LEU A 637 10.02 -12.50 19.94
CA LEU A 637 10.70 -13.32 20.95
C LEU A 637 12.23 -13.21 20.84
N THR A 638 12.76 -13.04 19.63
CA THR A 638 14.18 -12.84 19.37
C THR A 638 14.72 -11.59 20.08
N ASP A 639 13.96 -10.49 20.06
CA ASP A 639 14.34 -9.26 20.75
C ASP A 639 14.27 -9.40 22.27
N TRP A 640 13.27 -10.15 22.78
CA TRP A 640 13.26 -10.46 24.20
C TRP A 640 14.48 -11.29 24.61
N CYS A 641 14.82 -12.34 23.85
CA CYS A 641 16.01 -13.17 24.11
C CYS A 641 17.31 -12.37 24.03
N ALA A 642 17.36 -11.35 23.16
CA ALA A 642 18.50 -10.45 23.00
C ALA A 642 18.58 -9.34 24.06
N GLY A 643 17.63 -9.27 24.99
CA GLY A 643 17.60 -8.23 26.04
C GLY A 643 17.24 -6.85 25.51
N ARG A 644 16.49 -6.76 24.41
CA ARG A 644 16.08 -5.49 23.78
C ARG A 644 14.76 -4.91 24.31
N LEU A 645 14.07 -5.61 25.21
CA LEU A 645 12.88 -5.04 25.85
C LEU A 645 13.28 -3.86 26.74
N PRO A 646 12.58 -2.71 26.66
CA PRO A 646 12.85 -1.57 27.54
C PRO A 646 12.81 -1.95 29.02
N ASP A 647 13.61 -1.24 29.82
CA ASP A 647 13.64 -1.40 31.28
C ASP A 647 12.32 -1.02 31.94
N SER A 648 11.51 -0.19 31.28
CA SER A 648 10.15 0.17 31.72
C SER A 648 9.20 -1.02 31.77
N VAL A 649 9.45 -2.08 30.99
CA VAL A 649 8.56 -3.23 30.88
C VAL A 649 8.63 -4.07 32.16
N ARG A 650 7.51 -4.14 32.87
CA ARG A 650 7.35 -4.90 34.12
C ARG A 650 6.62 -6.22 33.92
N CYS A 651 5.75 -6.30 32.92
CA CYS A 651 4.97 -7.49 32.59
C CYS A 651 5.20 -7.91 31.13
N VAL A 652 5.37 -9.20 30.89
CA VAL A 652 5.52 -9.78 29.54
C VAL A 652 4.43 -10.82 29.30
N TYR A 653 3.65 -10.65 28.24
CA TYR A 653 2.71 -11.65 27.72
C TYR A 653 3.36 -12.35 26.53
N ALA A 654 3.81 -13.60 26.72
CA ALA A 654 4.35 -14.42 25.64
C ALA A 654 3.21 -15.25 25.01
N LEU A 655 2.79 -14.87 23.80
CA LEU A 655 1.54 -15.36 23.21
C LEU A 655 1.66 -16.76 22.59
N ASN A 656 2.81 -17.07 22.01
CA ASN A 656 2.99 -18.28 21.20
C ASN A 656 4.42 -18.82 21.23
N ALA A 657 5.12 -18.69 22.38
CA ALA A 657 6.46 -19.21 22.57
C ALA A 657 6.46 -20.75 22.75
N TRP A 658 5.84 -21.48 21.82
CA TRP A 658 5.58 -22.93 21.91
C TRP A 658 6.80 -23.77 21.62
N ARG A 659 7.70 -23.29 20.76
CA ARG A 659 8.98 -23.93 20.44
C ARG A 659 10.12 -23.07 20.92
N LEU A 660 11.01 -23.64 21.72
CA LEU A 660 12.16 -22.92 22.27
C LEU A 660 13.43 -23.75 22.19
N THR A 661 14.45 -23.23 21.51
CA THR A 661 15.82 -23.77 21.57
C THR A 661 16.38 -23.73 22.99
N THR A 662 17.39 -24.55 23.24
CA THR A 662 18.22 -24.47 24.46
C THR A 662 18.79 -23.07 24.68
N ALA A 663 19.23 -22.40 23.60
CA ALA A 663 19.77 -21.04 23.67
C ALA A 663 18.70 -20.02 24.07
N GLN A 664 17.51 -20.07 23.46
CA GLN A 664 16.38 -19.20 23.82
C GLN A 664 15.93 -19.45 25.26
N ARG A 665 15.83 -20.71 25.72
CA ARG A 665 15.51 -21.02 27.13
C ARG A 665 16.51 -20.40 28.09
N ALA A 666 17.81 -20.53 27.80
CA ALA A 666 18.86 -19.93 28.62
C ALA A 666 18.76 -18.39 28.64
N ALA A 667 18.48 -17.77 27.49
CA ALA A 667 18.25 -16.34 27.39
C ALA A 667 17.02 -15.91 28.20
N LEU A 668 15.86 -16.54 28.02
CA LEU A 668 14.62 -16.21 28.72
C LEU A 668 14.75 -16.36 30.24
N ARG A 669 15.50 -17.35 30.74
CA ARG A 669 15.79 -17.48 32.18
C ARG A 669 16.56 -16.28 32.75
N ARG A 670 17.42 -15.65 31.94
CA ARG A 670 18.15 -14.44 32.30
C ARG A 670 17.24 -13.21 32.20
N GLU A 671 16.56 -13.04 31.07
CA GLU A 671 15.78 -11.83 30.75
C GLU A 671 14.46 -11.72 31.52
N ARG A 672 13.93 -12.83 32.06
CA ARG A 672 12.72 -12.80 32.90
C ARG A 672 12.96 -12.26 34.31
N ARG A 673 14.21 -12.08 34.75
CA ARG A 673 14.51 -11.65 36.13
C ARG A 673 13.91 -10.27 36.38
N GLY A 674 13.17 -10.15 37.49
CA GLY A 674 12.53 -8.90 37.89
C GLY A 674 11.27 -8.51 37.09
N ARG A 675 10.80 -9.37 36.17
CA ARG A 675 9.58 -9.15 35.37
C ARG A 675 8.52 -10.21 35.70
N THR A 676 7.25 -9.83 35.66
CA THR A 676 6.13 -10.77 35.70
C THR A 676 5.90 -11.33 34.31
N ILE A 677 5.81 -12.65 34.17
CA ILE A 677 5.62 -13.29 32.86
C ILE A 677 4.28 -14.02 32.85
N CYS A 678 3.43 -13.70 31.87
CA CYS A 678 2.24 -14.44 31.52
C CYS A 678 2.53 -15.26 30.25
N TRP A 679 2.55 -16.57 30.38
CA TRP A 679 2.71 -17.48 29.25
C TRP A 679 1.34 -17.94 28.76
N LEU A 680 1.06 -17.76 27.48
CA LEU A 680 -0.17 -18.25 26.87
C LEU A 680 0.07 -19.62 26.25
N TYR A 681 -0.60 -20.63 26.82
CA TYR A 681 -0.67 -22.02 26.34
C TYR A 681 0.67 -22.70 26.01
N ALA A 682 1.06 -23.69 26.81
CA ALA A 682 2.15 -24.65 26.51
C ALA A 682 3.50 -24.02 26.07
N PRO A 683 4.06 -23.04 26.83
CA PRO A 683 5.33 -22.43 26.47
C PRO A 683 6.47 -23.44 26.47
N GLY A 684 7.24 -23.46 25.38
CA GLY A 684 8.32 -24.39 25.11
C GLY A 684 7.88 -25.85 25.21
N TYR A 685 6.66 -26.19 24.84
CA TYR A 685 6.27 -27.58 24.68
C TYR A 685 7.22 -28.32 23.73
N LEU A 686 7.60 -27.66 22.62
CA LEU A 686 8.50 -28.20 21.60
C LEU A 686 9.95 -27.77 21.83
N ASP A 687 10.86 -28.72 21.61
CA ASP A 687 12.29 -28.51 21.40
C ASP A 687 12.81 -29.43 20.28
N GLU A 688 14.12 -29.59 20.16
CA GLU A 688 14.72 -30.50 19.16
C GLU A 688 14.45 -31.99 19.43
N ALA A 689 14.12 -32.35 20.68
CA ALA A 689 13.84 -33.71 21.12
C ALA A 689 12.36 -34.11 21.04
N GLY A 690 11.45 -33.15 20.78
CA GLY A 690 10.03 -33.39 20.55
C GLY A 690 9.12 -32.51 21.42
N GLY A 691 7.86 -32.91 21.57
CA GLY A 691 6.91 -32.28 22.48
C GLY A 691 6.84 -32.97 23.83
N SER A 692 6.87 -32.22 24.93
CA SER A 692 6.72 -32.77 26.27
C SER A 692 6.19 -31.76 27.29
N ALA A 693 5.29 -32.21 28.18
CA ALA A 693 4.86 -31.43 29.34
C ALA A 693 6.01 -31.15 30.34
N ALA A 694 7.06 -31.98 30.35
CA ALA A 694 8.26 -31.74 31.15
C ALA A 694 8.99 -30.47 30.68
N ASN A 695 9.01 -30.22 29.37
CA ASN A 695 9.63 -29.02 28.80
C ASN A 695 8.89 -27.74 29.20
N VAL A 696 7.56 -27.84 29.33
CA VAL A 696 6.71 -26.74 29.83
C VAL A 696 6.95 -26.54 31.33
N SER A 697 7.01 -27.63 32.09
CA SER A 697 7.27 -27.61 33.54
C SER A 697 8.59 -26.92 33.87
N ASP A 698 9.64 -27.21 33.10
CA ASP A 698 10.96 -26.58 33.23
C ASP A 698 10.92 -25.05 33.05
N ILE A 699 10.12 -24.57 32.10
CA ILE A 699 9.97 -23.12 31.86
C ILE A 699 9.16 -22.46 32.96
N LEU A 700 8.04 -23.06 33.34
CA LEU A 700 7.12 -22.50 34.32
C LEU A 700 7.63 -22.59 35.75
N GLY A 701 8.47 -23.58 36.06
CA GLY A 701 8.98 -23.84 37.40
C GLY A 701 7.99 -24.60 38.31
N PHE A 702 6.94 -25.18 37.75
CA PHE A 702 6.01 -26.07 38.44
C PHE A 702 5.58 -27.21 37.50
N GLU A 703 5.10 -28.30 38.09
CA GLU A 703 4.68 -29.48 37.32
C GLU A 703 3.45 -29.18 36.44
N VAL A 704 3.57 -29.54 35.16
CA VAL A 704 2.49 -29.50 34.19
C VAL A 704 2.21 -30.92 33.71
N VAL A 705 0.94 -31.28 33.69
CA VAL A 705 0.47 -32.57 33.18
C VAL A 705 -0.37 -32.32 31.94
N GLU A 706 -0.11 -33.11 30.90
CA GLU A 706 -0.88 -33.08 29.67
C GLU A 706 -2.28 -33.65 29.91
N THR A 707 -3.31 -32.94 29.47
CA THR A 707 -4.68 -33.45 29.50
C THR A 707 -5.00 -34.06 28.13
N GLY A 708 -5.65 -35.25 28.10
CA GLY A 708 -5.94 -35.97 26.86
C GLY A 708 -7.00 -35.33 25.95
N ALA A 709 -7.24 -34.02 26.06
CA ALA A 709 -8.17 -33.30 25.20
C ALA A 709 -7.54 -33.05 23.83
N PRO A 710 -8.22 -33.39 22.71
CA PRO A 710 -7.62 -33.36 21.37
C PRO A 710 -7.34 -31.95 20.83
N THR A 711 -8.03 -30.93 21.35
CA THR A 711 -7.89 -29.54 20.88
C THR A 711 -7.93 -28.56 22.05
N PRO A 712 -7.01 -27.58 22.13
CA PRO A 712 -7.04 -26.53 23.14
C PRO A 712 -8.27 -25.64 22.96
N ARG A 713 -9.01 -25.37 24.03
CA ARG A 713 -10.07 -24.36 24.03
C ARG A 713 -9.50 -23.05 24.58
N LEU A 714 -9.21 -22.11 23.68
CA LEU A 714 -8.73 -20.75 24.02
C LEU A 714 -9.84 -19.70 23.91
N GLU A 715 -11.10 -20.11 24.11
CA GLU A 715 -12.22 -19.17 24.11
C GLU A 715 -12.21 -18.31 25.38
N PRO A 716 -12.56 -17.02 25.30
CA PRO A 716 -12.82 -16.23 26.49
C PRO A 716 -13.89 -16.93 27.33
N LEU A 717 -13.70 -16.98 28.65
CA LEU A 717 -14.81 -17.34 29.52
C LEU A 717 -15.95 -16.31 29.29
N PRO A 718 -17.21 -16.77 29.19
CA PRO A 718 -18.35 -15.94 28.83
C PRO A 718 -18.58 -14.75 29.76
#